data_AF-A0A953TEL8-F1
#
_entry.id   AF-A0A953TEL8-F1
#
_cell.length_a   1.000
_cell.length_b   1.000
_cell.length_c   1.000
_cell.angle_alpha   90.00
_cell.angle_beta   90.00
_cell.angle_gamma   90.00
#
_symmetry.space_group_name_H-M   'P 1'
#
loop_
_entity.id
_entity.type
_entity.pdbx_description
1 polymer ?
#
loop_
_entity_poly.entity_id
_entity_poly.type
_entity_poly.pdbx_seq_one_letter_code
_entity_poly.pdbx_strand_id
1 'polypeptide(L)'
;VGDPDQAIYRFRGASSAAFEEFQRRFPQTLGVTLDENQRSRGNVLRAAFSAIGANPDVRSESHISFQRVLLQSGRDRRDAQEGKLVFDEPVEVAISPSDDEEAAEIVRQIVNLRQRPPAGSMVVLYRSHAHREKMMAHLAAHDIPFIVKGMDILNTPAVRDMLALTHAVANEADAGSLFRVCALPRFGMDAADLRQKLAAAAHESTFRSILNSMEAGRRMLAEVQAAREFIVRKGLRVARALDYLAGQFDFSEADLTVQALLRFAVDWEKKPFIEDKTLPVFLEYLDVFEQGGGMIPLLSDDQVTQAARRNPEAVQMMTIHGAKGLEFSHVWLLRVVSPSFPSQYRESLFEFPVQLRSSIAVGENKEINEQEERRLFYVAITRARDRLTIGSRPGRGQDSTPPGFLRPLLQQKSLAGVIDKREVTRSASGPLAEPASSPVGSWMLMAPAFKTDDLKLSANAVESYSTCPLKFKLERDWEIPGETAAALQYGTAVHTVLKNYYDPRPGRVEMSADDVVAAFQREFAKAVFDDPVQRQLYEEQGAKHLRELVRTRPRSSVDVVATEASFGFTMGSLKVVGRIDRLDRVQGNIVRVVDYKTGAPKTTKQADESLQLSIYAMGAAEMNYNARELVFLNVNGNEEVVTGRSPSQLERARMKIEDAAAGIAAREFDPHPGIHCRWCEFQKLCPATEQRVLIPIEVNA
;
A
#
# COMPACT_ATOMS: atom_id res chain seq x y z
N VAL A 1 -26.93 -7.65 27.42
CA VAL A 1 -25.64 -8.03 28.04
C VAL A 1 -24.52 -7.42 27.22
N GLY A 2 -23.52 -6.82 27.84
CA GLY A 2 -22.35 -6.29 27.15
C GLY A 2 -21.42 -5.54 28.10
N ASP A 3 -20.21 -5.26 27.64
CA ASP A 3 -19.17 -4.50 28.35
C ASP A 3 -18.92 -3.19 27.58
N PRO A 4 -19.21 -2.01 28.16
CA PRO A 4 -18.96 -0.72 27.52
C PRO A 4 -17.50 -0.49 27.10
N ASP A 5 -16.55 -1.09 27.81
CA ASP A 5 -15.12 -0.98 27.49
C ASP A 5 -14.69 -1.90 26.34
N GLN A 6 -15.59 -2.76 25.84
CA GLN A 6 -15.37 -3.58 24.65
C GLN A 6 -16.10 -3.05 23.40
N ALA A 7 -16.67 -1.85 23.45
CA ALA A 7 -17.25 -1.19 22.28
C ALA A 7 -16.13 -0.69 21.34
N ILE A 8 -15.72 -1.54 20.39
CA ILE A 8 -14.59 -1.31 19.47
C ILE A 8 -14.99 -1.18 17.99
N TYR A 9 -16.29 -1.12 17.70
CA TYR A 9 -16.83 -1.03 16.33
C TYR A 9 -17.65 0.25 16.13
N ARG A 10 -17.22 1.38 16.70
CA ARG A 10 -17.96 2.66 16.59
C ARG A 10 -18.14 3.09 15.13
N PHE A 11 -17.14 2.85 14.29
CA PHE A 11 -17.25 3.07 12.83
C PHE A 11 -18.36 2.25 12.15
N ARG A 12 -18.90 1.22 12.82
CA ARG A 12 -20.11 0.45 12.42
C ARG A 12 -21.34 0.78 13.27
N GLY A 13 -21.29 1.85 14.05
CA GLY A 13 -22.35 2.29 14.97
C GLY A 13 -22.33 1.66 16.37
N ALA A 14 -21.35 0.79 16.71
CA ALA A 14 -21.28 0.18 18.03
C ALA A 14 -20.62 1.13 19.05
N SER A 15 -21.44 1.90 19.77
CA SER A 15 -21.01 2.86 20.80
C SER A 15 -21.40 2.39 22.20
N SER A 16 -20.62 2.77 23.21
CA SER A 16 -21.01 2.63 24.63
C SER A 16 -22.30 3.40 24.96
N ALA A 17 -22.64 4.43 24.17
CA ALA A 17 -23.91 5.15 24.29
C ALA A 17 -25.14 4.25 24.05
N ALA A 18 -24.97 3.08 23.41
CA ALA A 18 -26.05 2.12 23.23
C ALA A 18 -26.61 1.59 24.56
N PHE A 19 -25.80 1.55 25.63
CA PHE A 19 -26.26 1.12 26.95
C PHE A 19 -27.19 2.16 27.59
N GLU A 20 -26.84 3.44 27.50
CA GLU A 20 -27.67 4.55 27.97
C GLU A 20 -28.98 4.64 27.17
N GLU A 21 -28.90 4.52 25.84
CA GLU A 21 -30.07 4.53 24.97
C GLU A 21 -31.00 3.33 25.24
N PHE A 22 -30.44 2.15 25.51
CA PHE A 22 -31.23 0.98 25.91
C PHE A 22 -31.99 1.25 27.20
N GLN A 23 -31.36 1.85 28.21
CA GLN A 23 -32.01 2.19 29.48
C GLN A 23 -33.11 3.24 29.30
N ARG A 24 -32.86 4.27 28.47
CA ARG A 24 -33.86 5.30 28.15
C ARG A 24 -35.08 4.70 27.46
N ARG A 25 -34.88 3.73 26.56
CA ARG A 25 -35.97 3.04 25.85
C ARG A 25 -36.70 2.02 26.71
N PHE A 26 -36.00 1.37 27.64
CA PHE A 26 -36.53 0.30 28.48
C PHE A 26 -36.32 0.60 29.98
N PRO A 27 -36.95 1.66 30.53
CA PRO A 27 -36.65 2.18 31.86
C PRO A 27 -37.03 1.24 33.03
N GLN A 28 -37.89 0.25 32.78
CA GLN A 28 -38.31 -0.73 33.78
C GLN A 28 -37.37 -1.95 33.87
N THR A 29 -36.25 -1.96 33.14
CA THR A 29 -35.34 -3.12 33.09
C THR A 29 -34.46 -3.19 34.34
N LEU A 30 -34.34 -4.39 34.93
CA LEU A 30 -33.38 -4.66 35.99
C LEU A 30 -31.95 -4.71 35.45
N GLY A 31 -31.06 -3.90 35.98
CA GLY A 31 -29.63 -3.98 35.73
C GLY A 31 -28.93 -4.92 36.70
N VAL A 32 -28.08 -5.81 36.16
CA VAL A 32 -27.19 -6.66 36.95
C VAL A 32 -25.76 -6.43 36.46
N THR A 33 -24.87 -6.06 37.38
CA THR A 33 -23.44 -5.92 37.11
C THR A 33 -22.73 -7.21 37.50
N LEU A 34 -21.85 -7.69 36.62
CA LEU A 34 -21.02 -8.87 36.85
C LEU A 34 -19.55 -8.42 36.93
N ASP A 35 -18.91 -8.66 38.06
CA ASP A 35 -17.53 -8.26 38.36
C ASP A 35 -16.52 -9.42 38.34
N GLU A 36 -17.01 -10.65 38.14
CA GLU A 36 -16.19 -11.85 38.04
C GLU A 36 -15.90 -12.25 36.59
N ASN A 37 -14.63 -12.28 36.23
CA ASN A 37 -14.15 -12.76 34.94
C ASN A 37 -13.87 -14.27 35.00
N GLN A 38 -14.59 -15.04 34.19
CA GLN A 38 -14.47 -16.50 34.16
C GLN A 38 -13.34 -17.05 33.28
N ARG A 39 -12.56 -16.16 32.65
CA ARG A 39 -11.64 -16.48 31.54
C ARG A 39 -10.17 -16.27 31.88
N SER A 40 -9.81 -15.05 32.27
CA SER A 40 -8.43 -14.56 32.38
C SER A 40 -7.89 -14.66 33.80
N ARG A 41 -6.57 -14.86 33.93
CA ARG A 41 -5.83 -14.83 35.20
C ARG A 41 -5.69 -13.41 35.76
N GLY A 42 -5.44 -13.30 37.07
CA GLY A 42 -5.36 -12.04 37.80
C GLY A 42 -4.37 -11.03 37.22
N ASN A 43 -3.15 -11.45 36.83
CA ASN A 43 -2.16 -10.54 36.22
C ASN A 43 -2.63 -9.93 34.90
N VAL A 44 -3.27 -10.75 34.04
CA VAL A 44 -3.86 -10.27 32.78
C VAL A 44 -4.96 -9.23 33.05
N LEU A 45 -5.83 -9.47 34.04
CA LEU A 45 -6.91 -8.55 34.42
C LEU A 45 -6.37 -7.23 35.02
N ARG A 46 -5.33 -7.31 35.85
CA ARG A 46 -4.66 -6.12 36.42
C ARG A 46 -4.03 -5.26 35.33
N ALA A 47 -3.32 -5.87 34.39
CA ALA A 47 -2.75 -5.18 33.23
C ALA A 47 -3.84 -4.56 32.35
N ALA A 48 -4.91 -5.30 32.06
CA ALA A 48 -6.06 -4.83 31.28
C ALA A 48 -6.72 -3.61 31.93
N PHE A 49 -6.99 -3.69 33.24
CA PHE A 49 -7.63 -2.63 34.00
C PHE A 49 -6.80 -1.35 34.04
N SER A 50 -5.48 -1.46 34.28
CA SER A 50 -4.59 -0.30 34.21
C SER A 50 -4.56 0.31 32.80
N ALA A 51 -4.53 -0.52 31.75
CA ALA A 51 -4.52 -0.06 30.38
C ALA A 51 -5.77 0.74 30.01
N ILE A 52 -6.96 0.27 30.38
CA ILE A 52 -8.25 0.91 30.07
C ILE A 52 -8.60 2.06 31.03
N GLY A 53 -8.04 2.08 32.25
CA GLY A 53 -8.35 3.06 33.29
C GLY A 53 -8.03 4.51 32.91
N ALA A 54 -7.20 4.73 31.88
CA ALA A 54 -6.94 6.07 31.34
C ALA A 54 -8.06 6.60 30.41
N ASN A 55 -9.03 5.76 30.02
CA ASN A 55 -10.25 6.26 29.37
C ASN A 55 -11.17 6.90 30.41
N PRO A 56 -12.01 7.88 30.02
CA PRO A 56 -13.05 8.40 30.89
C PRO A 56 -13.92 7.28 31.47
N ASP A 57 -14.41 7.49 32.68
CA ASP A 57 -15.40 6.61 33.29
C ASP A 57 -16.63 6.55 32.38
N VAL A 58 -17.12 5.34 32.14
CA VAL A 58 -18.43 5.16 31.51
C VAL A 58 -19.48 5.37 32.60
N ARG A 59 -19.92 6.62 32.78
CA ARG A 59 -20.98 6.96 33.73
C ARG A 59 -22.32 6.88 33.01
N SER A 60 -23.13 5.87 33.34
CA SER A 60 -24.55 5.93 33.02
C SER A 60 -25.22 6.86 34.02
N GLU A 61 -25.88 7.92 33.56
CA GLU A 61 -26.74 8.78 34.40
C GLU A 61 -28.06 8.10 34.81
N SER A 62 -28.21 6.80 34.51
CA SER A 62 -29.43 6.02 34.77
C SER A 62 -29.40 5.27 36.11
N HIS A 63 -30.50 4.58 36.43
CA HIS A 63 -30.65 3.71 37.60
C HIS A 63 -29.70 2.49 37.65
N ILE A 64 -28.96 2.17 36.58
CA ILE A 64 -27.96 1.09 36.58
C ILE A 64 -26.58 1.71 36.64
N SER A 65 -25.98 1.74 37.83
CA SER A 65 -24.63 2.24 38.05
C SER A 65 -23.59 1.22 37.55
N PHE A 66 -23.23 1.28 36.28
CA PHE A 66 -21.99 0.65 35.82
C PHE A 66 -20.81 1.46 36.36
N GLN A 67 -19.88 0.79 37.03
CA GLN A 67 -18.59 1.36 37.42
C GLN A 67 -17.50 0.46 36.88
N ARG A 68 -16.50 1.06 36.23
CA ARG A 68 -15.30 0.34 35.83
C ARG A 68 -14.54 -0.09 37.08
N VAL A 69 -14.48 -1.39 37.32
CA VAL A 69 -13.79 -2.00 38.47
C VAL A 69 -12.80 -3.04 38.00
N LEU A 70 -11.78 -3.33 38.82
CA LEU A 70 -10.88 -4.45 38.56
C LEU A 70 -11.66 -5.75 38.71
N LEU A 71 -11.85 -6.47 37.61
CA LEU A 71 -12.55 -7.75 37.61
C LEU A 71 -11.76 -8.80 38.41
N GLN A 72 -12.48 -9.62 39.18
CA GLN A 72 -11.89 -10.74 39.91
C GLN A 72 -11.78 -11.97 38.99
N SER A 73 -10.68 -12.71 39.08
CA SER A 73 -10.56 -13.97 38.32
C SER A 73 -11.33 -15.08 39.03
N GLY A 74 -12.45 -15.50 38.44
CA GLY A 74 -13.20 -16.67 38.89
C GLY A 74 -12.39 -17.96 38.76
N ARG A 75 -11.43 -18.01 37.82
CA ARG A 75 -10.50 -19.14 37.67
C ARG A 75 -9.52 -19.23 38.81
N ASP A 76 -8.91 -18.11 39.21
CA ASP A 76 -7.95 -18.10 40.32
C ASP A 76 -8.65 -18.45 41.64
N ARG A 77 -9.88 -17.96 41.83
CA ARG A 77 -10.70 -18.33 42.99
C ARG A 77 -11.01 -19.82 43.02
N ARG A 78 -11.44 -20.41 41.89
CA ARG A 78 -11.70 -21.87 41.79
C ARG A 78 -10.45 -22.68 42.06
N ASP A 79 -9.34 -22.33 41.42
CA ASP A 79 -8.07 -23.04 41.62
C ASP A 79 -7.64 -22.97 43.09
N ALA A 80 -7.75 -21.81 43.74
CA ALA A 80 -7.47 -21.66 45.17
C ALA A 80 -8.41 -22.50 46.06
N GLN A 81 -9.71 -22.51 45.76
CA GLN A 81 -10.71 -23.31 46.49
C GLN A 81 -10.49 -24.82 46.35
N GLU A 82 -10.00 -25.26 45.19
CA GLU A 82 -9.68 -26.65 44.89
C GLU A 82 -8.26 -27.05 45.34
N GLY A 83 -7.50 -26.14 45.96
CA GLY A 83 -6.12 -26.39 46.40
C GLY A 83 -5.11 -26.54 45.24
N LYS A 84 -5.47 -26.07 44.04
CA LYS A 84 -4.59 -26.03 42.86
C LYS A 84 -3.68 -24.81 42.91
N LEU A 85 -2.52 -24.92 42.26
CA LEU A 85 -1.61 -23.78 42.08
C LEU A 85 -2.32 -22.68 41.27
N VAL A 86 -2.46 -21.50 41.87
CA VAL A 86 -2.95 -20.31 41.17
C VAL A 86 -1.85 -19.81 40.25
N PHE A 87 -2.17 -19.73 38.96
CA PHE A 87 -1.23 -19.27 37.95
C PHE A 87 -1.02 -17.75 38.07
N ASP A 88 0.17 -17.35 38.48
CA ASP A 88 0.54 -15.94 38.75
C ASP A 88 1.73 -15.46 37.90
N GLU A 89 1.90 -16.01 36.69
CA GLU A 89 2.96 -15.51 35.79
C GLU A 89 2.67 -14.05 35.38
N PRO A 90 3.69 -13.18 35.36
CA PRO A 90 3.54 -11.80 34.92
C PRO A 90 3.24 -11.70 33.43
N VAL A 91 2.61 -10.61 33.03
CA VAL A 91 2.52 -10.23 31.62
C VAL A 91 3.91 -9.83 31.15
N GLU A 92 4.44 -10.52 30.14
CA GLU A 92 5.77 -10.22 29.61
C GLU A 92 5.69 -9.10 28.58
N VAL A 93 6.56 -8.10 28.70
CA VAL A 93 6.77 -7.07 27.68
C VAL A 93 8.16 -7.27 27.05
N ALA A 94 8.18 -7.81 25.84
CA ALA A 94 9.39 -8.14 25.10
C ALA A 94 9.83 -6.96 24.22
N ILE A 95 10.94 -6.32 24.58
CA ILE A 95 11.51 -5.19 23.85
C ILE A 95 12.52 -5.70 22.83
N SER A 96 12.15 -5.61 21.56
CA SER A 96 12.93 -6.12 20.44
C SER A 96 13.54 -4.99 19.61
N PRO A 97 14.80 -5.12 19.14
CA PRO A 97 15.46 -4.08 18.36
C PRO A 97 14.91 -3.98 16.92
N SER A 98 14.27 -5.04 16.43
CA SER A 98 13.76 -5.14 15.06
C SER A 98 12.55 -6.08 15.01
N ASP A 99 11.82 -6.03 13.89
CA ASP A 99 10.65 -6.88 13.64
C ASP A 99 11.02 -8.36 13.51
N ASP A 100 12.24 -8.64 13.06
CA ASP A 100 12.74 -10.00 12.86
C ASP A 100 13.03 -10.66 14.22
N GLU A 101 13.71 -9.93 15.11
CA GLU A 101 14.02 -10.38 16.48
C GLU A 101 12.75 -10.53 17.33
N GLU A 102 11.73 -9.69 17.13
CA GLU A 102 10.42 -9.86 17.78
C GLU A 102 9.79 -11.20 17.36
N ALA A 103 9.76 -11.48 16.05
CA ALA A 103 9.20 -12.73 15.53
C ALA A 103 10.00 -13.96 16.00
N ALA A 104 11.33 -13.88 15.99
CA ALA A 104 12.22 -14.95 16.44
C ALA A 104 12.01 -15.27 17.93
N GLU A 105 11.89 -14.26 18.78
CA GLU A 105 11.63 -14.44 20.21
C GLU A 105 10.26 -15.10 20.47
N ILE A 106 9.22 -14.65 19.76
CA ILE A 106 7.89 -15.25 19.87
C ILE A 106 7.91 -16.71 19.43
N VAL A 107 8.57 -17.03 18.32
CA VAL A 107 8.75 -18.43 17.87
C VAL A 107 9.50 -19.24 18.93
N ARG A 108 10.58 -18.71 19.52
CA ARG A 108 11.30 -19.38 20.61
C ARG A 108 10.38 -19.68 21.80
N GLN A 109 9.48 -18.76 22.18
CA GLN A 109 8.49 -19.00 23.23
C GLN A 109 7.50 -20.10 22.84
N ILE A 110 7.00 -20.09 21.59
CA ILE A 110 6.09 -21.11 21.07
C ILE A 110 6.75 -22.49 21.08
N VAL A 111 8.00 -22.61 20.61
CA VAL A 111 8.76 -23.87 20.62
C VAL A 111 8.87 -24.41 22.05
N ASN A 112 9.23 -23.57 23.02
CA ASN A 112 9.34 -23.99 24.42
C ASN A 112 7.99 -24.43 25.01
N LEU A 113 6.88 -23.77 24.65
CA LEU A 113 5.54 -24.17 25.08
C LEU A 113 5.13 -25.52 24.47
N ARG A 114 5.42 -25.74 23.19
CA ARG A 114 5.12 -27.00 22.49
C ARG A 114 5.88 -28.21 23.03
N GLN A 115 6.99 -28.01 23.75
CA GLN A 115 7.69 -29.09 24.44
C GLN A 115 6.93 -29.63 25.67
N ARG A 116 5.87 -28.96 26.13
CA ARG A 116 5.09 -29.34 27.33
C ARG A 116 3.59 -29.50 26.99
N PRO A 117 3.18 -30.62 26.36
CA PRO A 117 1.78 -30.83 26.00
C PRO A 117 0.88 -31.07 27.22
N PRO A 118 -0.41 -30.66 27.17
CA PRO A 118 -1.03 -29.91 26.08
C PRO A 118 -0.60 -28.44 26.08
N ALA A 119 -0.18 -27.92 24.92
CA ALA A 119 0.34 -26.55 24.80
C ALA A 119 -0.75 -25.47 24.88
N GLY A 120 -2.04 -25.87 24.90
CA GLY A 120 -3.17 -24.96 24.87
C GLY A 120 -3.32 -24.24 23.52
N SER A 121 -4.37 -23.42 23.40
CA SER A 121 -4.61 -22.65 22.19
C SER A 121 -3.69 -21.41 22.14
N MET A 122 -3.12 -21.16 20.97
CA MET A 122 -2.11 -20.11 20.74
C MET A 122 -2.59 -19.10 19.70
N VAL A 123 -2.37 -17.81 19.95
CA VAL A 123 -2.67 -16.75 18.97
C VAL A 123 -1.63 -15.64 18.95
N VAL A 124 -1.30 -15.17 17.76
CA VAL A 124 -0.56 -13.93 17.52
C VAL A 124 -1.53 -12.88 16.99
N LEU A 125 -1.68 -11.79 17.73
CA LEU A 125 -2.57 -10.67 17.39
C LEU A 125 -1.77 -9.46 16.91
N TYR A 126 -2.29 -8.80 15.88
CA TYR A 126 -1.67 -7.60 15.31
C TYR A 126 -2.70 -6.52 14.98
N ARG A 127 -2.27 -5.26 14.99
CA ARG A 127 -3.13 -4.11 14.62
C ARG A 127 -3.31 -3.96 13.12
N SER A 128 -2.31 -4.34 12.32
CA SER A 128 -2.26 -4.23 10.86
C SER A 128 -1.80 -5.54 10.24
N HIS A 129 -2.41 -5.97 9.13
CA HIS A 129 -2.03 -7.19 8.41
C HIS A 129 -0.56 -7.20 7.97
N ALA A 130 0.03 -6.03 7.69
CA ALA A 130 1.44 -5.91 7.31
C ALA A 130 2.41 -6.36 8.42
N HIS A 131 2.00 -6.34 9.70
CA HIS A 131 2.89 -6.72 10.80
C HIS A 131 3.16 -8.22 10.90
N ARG A 132 2.39 -9.06 10.17
CA ARG A 132 2.42 -10.52 10.30
C ARG A 132 3.51 -11.21 9.48
N GLU A 133 4.08 -10.52 8.48
CA GLU A 133 4.93 -11.16 7.46
C GLU A 133 6.16 -11.84 8.04
N LYS A 134 6.94 -11.14 8.88
CA LYS A 134 8.10 -11.73 9.57
C LYS A 134 7.70 -12.88 10.49
N MET A 135 6.58 -12.76 11.18
CA MET A 135 6.05 -13.82 12.04
C MET A 135 5.73 -15.09 11.23
N MET A 136 5.07 -14.96 10.07
CA MET A 136 4.78 -16.11 9.19
C MET A 136 6.07 -16.76 8.69
N ALA A 137 7.06 -15.96 8.29
CA ALA A 137 8.34 -16.47 7.82
C ALA A 137 9.08 -17.27 8.92
N HIS A 138 9.13 -16.75 10.15
CA HIS A 138 9.74 -17.44 11.28
C HIS A 138 8.98 -18.71 11.68
N LEU A 139 7.65 -18.71 11.68
CA LEU A 139 6.86 -19.91 11.95
C LEU A 139 7.10 -20.99 10.90
N ALA A 140 7.09 -20.61 9.62
CA ALA A 140 7.35 -21.54 8.52
C ALA A 140 8.78 -22.11 8.57
N ALA A 141 9.78 -21.27 8.86
CA ALA A 141 11.18 -21.70 8.96
C ALA A 141 11.46 -22.68 10.11
N HIS A 142 10.55 -22.78 11.09
CA HIS A 142 10.64 -23.70 12.22
C HIS A 142 9.59 -24.82 12.16
N ASP A 143 8.95 -25.01 10.99
CA ASP A 143 7.90 -26.02 10.78
C ASP A 143 6.75 -25.94 11.80
N ILE A 144 6.44 -24.72 12.27
CA ILE A 144 5.35 -24.50 13.22
C ILE A 144 4.04 -24.31 12.46
N PRO A 145 3.01 -25.13 12.70
CA PRO A 145 1.73 -25.00 12.04
C PRO A 145 1.03 -23.70 12.46
N PHE A 146 0.54 -22.91 11.49
CA PHE A 146 -0.22 -21.69 11.75
C PHE A 146 -1.39 -21.48 10.78
N ILE A 147 -2.40 -20.74 11.23
CA ILE A 147 -3.63 -20.42 10.49
C ILE A 147 -3.81 -18.90 10.49
N VAL A 148 -3.92 -18.30 9.31
CA VAL A 148 -4.08 -16.85 9.17
C VAL A 148 -5.51 -16.50 8.79
N LYS A 149 -6.20 -15.75 9.65
CA LYS A 149 -7.53 -15.20 9.35
C LYS A 149 -7.40 -13.91 8.53
N GLY A 150 -8.19 -13.80 7.47
CA GLY A 150 -8.18 -12.62 6.58
C GLY A 150 -6.84 -12.47 5.85
N MET A 151 -6.33 -13.55 5.27
CA MET A 151 -5.23 -13.47 4.32
C MET A 151 -5.80 -13.16 2.94
N ASP A 152 -5.53 -11.97 2.40
CA ASP A 152 -5.94 -11.59 1.05
C ASP A 152 -5.08 -12.32 0.00
N ILE A 153 -5.69 -12.78 -1.08
CA ILE A 153 -5.01 -13.51 -2.16
C ILE A 153 -4.70 -12.64 -3.38
N LEU A 154 -5.30 -11.45 -3.51
CA LEU A 154 -5.23 -10.65 -4.75
C LEU A 154 -3.81 -10.28 -5.17
N ASN A 155 -2.93 -10.11 -4.17
CA ASN A 155 -1.53 -9.77 -4.40
C ASN A 155 -0.59 -10.97 -4.40
N THR A 156 -1.12 -12.20 -4.37
CA THR A 156 -0.29 -13.41 -4.40
C THR A 156 0.20 -13.69 -5.83
N PRO A 157 1.40 -14.28 -6.02
CA PRO A 157 1.95 -14.52 -7.34
C PRO A 157 0.99 -15.28 -8.27
N ALA A 158 0.47 -16.43 -7.82
CA ALA A 158 -0.40 -17.27 -8.62
C ALA A 158 -1.71 -16.56 -9.03
N VAL A 159 -2.31 -15.78 -8.13
CA VAL A 159 -3.53 -15.01 -8.45
C VAL A 159 -3.24 -13.85 -9.40
N ARG A 160 -2.13 -13.13 -9.22
CA ARG A 160 -1.74 -12.09 -10.17
C ARG A 160 -1.43 -12.66 -11.56
N ASP A 161 -0.78 -13.82 -11.63
CA ASP A 161 -0.54 -14.54 -12.87
C ASP A 161 -1.84 -14.97 -13.54
N MET A 162 -2.78 -15.53 -12.76
CA MET A 162 -4.09 -15.95 -13.24
C MET A 162 -4.94 -14.77 -13.71
N LEU A 163 -4.94 -13.65 -12.99
CA LEU A 163 -5.65 -12.44 -13.38
C LEU A 163 -5.02 -11.81 -14.62
N ALA A 164 -3.70 -11.74 -14.73
CA ALA A 164 -3.03 -11.27 -15.94
C ALA A 164 -3.38 -12.14 -17.16
N LEU A 165 -3.42 -13.46 -17.01
CA LEU A 165 -3.91 -14.35 -18.07
C LEU A 165 -5.38 -14.05 -18.43
N THR A 166 -6.22 -13.85 -17.42
CA THR A 166 -7.64 -13.55 -17.63
C THR A 166 -7.83 -12.22 -18.37
N HIS A 167 -7.07 -11.17 -18.00
CA HIS A 167 -7.03 -9.89 -18.71
C HIS A 167 -6.52 -10.06 -20.13
N ALA A 168 -5.44 -10.79 -20.36
CA ALA A 168 -4.90 -11.02 -21.71
C ALA A 168 -5.89 -11.78 -22.63
N VAL A 169 -6.69 -12.70 -22.08
CA VAL A 169 -7.75 -13.41 -22.78
C VAL A 169 -8.96 -12.51 -23.07
N ALA A 170 -9.29 -11.58 -22.17
CA ALA A 170 -10.39 -10.64 -22.35
C ALA A 170 -10.02 -9.48 -23.29
N ASN A 171 -8.80 -8.95 -23.17
CA ASN A 171 -8.24 -7.83 -23.91
C ASN A 171 -6.82 -8.15 -24.42
N GLU A 172 -6.71 -8.40 -25.72
CA GLU A 172 -5.45 -8.72 -26.41
C GLU A 172 -4.47 -7.54 -26.57
N ALA A 173 -4.89 -6.32 -26.19
CA ALA A 173 -4.07 -5.12 -26.25
C ALA A 173 -3.38 -4.79 -24.91
N ASP A 174 -3.75 -5.46 -23.81
CA ASP A 174 -3.19 -5.19 -22.49
C ASP A 174 -1.74 -5.68 -22.38
N ALA A 175 -0.81 -4.75 -22.59
CA ALA A 175 0.62 -5.01 -22.57
C ALA A 175 1.14 -5.46 -21.20
N GLY A 176 0.60 -4.92 -20.10
CA GLY A 176 1.03 -5.26 -18.75
C GLY A 176 0.67 -6.70 -18.40
N SER A 177 -0.57 -7.09 -18.73
CA SER A 177 -1.06 -8.46 -18.56
C SER A 177 -0.31 -9.44 -19.45
N LEU A 178 -0.15 -9.12 -20.74
CA LEU A 178 0.64 -9.95 -21.67
C LEU A 178 2.09 -10.12 -21.18
N PHE A 179 2.71 -9.07 -20.65
CA PHE A 179 4.08 -9.13 -20.14
C PHE A 179 4.19 -10.10 -18.97
N ARG A 180 3.25 -10.05 -18.02
CA ARG A 180 3.23 -11.01 -16.90
C ARG A 180 2.98 -12.44 -17.38
N VAL A 181 2.10 -12.63 -18.36
CA VAL A 181 1.84 -13.95 -18.98
C VAL A 181 3.09 -14.51 -19.67
N CYS A 182 3.94 -13.67 -20.28
CA CYS A 182 5.20 -14.13 -20.87
C CYS A 182 6.12 -14.82 -19.87
N ALA A 183 6.07 -14.41 -18.60
CA ALA A 183 6.91 -14.97 -17.54
C ALA A 183 6.44 -16.36 -17.06
N LEU A 184 5.26 -16.84 -17.49
CA LEU A 184 4.82 -18.18 -17.13
C LEU A 184 5.79 -19.24 -17.67
N PRO A 185 6.31 -20.15 -16.82
CA PRO A 185 7.37 -21.09 -17.20
C PRO A 185 7.05 -21.93 -18.45
N ARG A 186 5.77 -22.27 -18.68
CA ARG A 186 5.29 -23.07 -19.81
C ARG A 186 5.68 -22.52 -21.18
N PHE A 187 5.84 -21.21 -21.31
CA PHE A 187 6.15 -20.59 -22.60
C PHE A 187 7.65 -20.59 -22.91
N GLY A 188 8.50 -20.85 -21.91
CA GLY A 188 9.95 -20.85 -22.08
C GLY A 188 10.49 -19.53 -22.64
N MET A 189 9.85 -18.40 -22.30
CA MET A 189 10.26 -17.09 -22.79
C MET A 189 11.65 -16.73 -22.24
N ASP A 190 12.58 -16.42 -23.13
CA ASP A 190 13.88 -15.89 -22.73
C ASP A 190 13.75 -14.41 -22.37
N ALA A 191 13.96 -14.10 -21.09
CA ALA A 191 13.86 -12.77 -20.53
C ALA A 191 14.87 -11.79 -21.17
N ALA A 192 16.09 -12.25 -21.48
CA ALA A 192 17.13 -11.42 -22.07
C ALA A 192 16.83 -11.11 -23.54
N ASP A 193 16.34 -12.08 -24.32
CA ASP A 193 15.89 -11.85 -25.70
C ASP A 193 14.68 -10.91 -25.73
N LEU A 194 13.67 -11.14 -24.89
CA LEU A 194 12.50 -10.24 -24.80
C LEU A 194 12.94 -8.80 -24.48
N ARG A 195 13.82 -8.63 -23.49
CA ARG A 195 14.38 -7.33 -23.11
C ARG A 195 15.12 -6.65 -24.28
N GLN A 196 15.92 -7.42 -25.03
CA GLN A 196 16.62 -6.90 -26.21
C GLN A 196 15.65 -6.50 -27.33
N LYS A 197 14.59 -7.27 -27.56
CA LYS A 197 13.55 -6.96 -28.56
C LYS A 197 12.77 -5.71 -28.20
N LEU A 198 12.45 -5.51 -26.92
CA LEU A 198 11.80 -4.30 -26.43
C LEU A 198 12.67 -3.07 -26.65
N ALA A 199 13.95 -3.12 -26.26
CA ALA A 199 14.89 -2.02 -26.47
C ALA A 199 15.15 -1.70 -27.96
N ALA A 200 14.99 -2.67 -28.85
CA ALA A 200 15.18 -2.49 -30.30
C ALA A 200 13.89 -2.08 -31.04
N ALA A 201 12.73 -2.09 -30.37
CA ALA A 201 11.45 -1.81 -31.00
C ALA A 201 11.34 -0.33 -31.38
N ALA A 202 10.67 -0.04 -32.50
CA ALA A 202 10.32 1.33 -32.85
C ALA A 202 9.30 1.86 -31.83
N HIS A 203 9.33 3.16 -31.54
CA HIS A 203 8.45 3.80 -30.54
C HIS A 203 6.94 3.57 -30.80
N GLU A 204 6.52 3.32 -32.04
CA GLU A 204 5.12 3.06 -32.41
C GLU A 204 4.74 1.57 -32.34
N SER A 205 5.69 0.69 -31.98
CA SER A 205 5.45 -0.76 -31.92
C SER A 205 4.57 -1.10 -30.72
N THR A 206 3.57 -1.96 -30.92
CA THR A 206 2.78 -2.50 -29.82
C THR A 206 3.50 -3.68 -29.18
N PHE A 207 3.28 -3.95 -27.89
CA PHE A 207 3.86 -5.10 -27.22
C PHE A 207 3.53 -6.43 -27.94
N ARG A 208 2.29 -6.57 -28.42
CA ARG A 208 1.85 -7.72 -29.23
C ARG A 208 2.67 -7.90 -30.52
N SER A 209 3.00 -6.80 -31.21
CA SER A 209 3.83 -6.86 -32.44
C SER A 209 5.24 -7.38 -32.15
N ILE A 210 5.82 -6.99 -31.01
CA ILE A 210 7.13 -7.44 -30.55
C ILE A 210 7.09 -8.94 -30.24
N LEU A 211 6.07 -9.39 -29.50
CA LEU A 211 5.87 -10.82 -29.21
C LEU A 211 5.72 -11.65 -30.48
N ASN A 212 5.02 -11.14 -31.51
CA ASN A 212 4.89 -11.83 -32.80
C ASN A 212 6.23 -11.99 -33.55
N SER A 213 7.25 -11.19 -33.22
CA SER A 213 8.58 -11.37 -33.79
C SER A 213 9.35 -12.56 -33.19
N MET A 214 8.93 -13.04 -32.01
CA MET A 214 9.55 -14.12 -31.26
C MET A 214 8.77 -15.42 -31.44
N GLU A 215 9.45 -16.57 -31.52
CA GLU A 215 8.78 -17.87 -31.64
C GLU A 215 7.94 -18.20 -30.39
N ALA A 216 8.53 -18.05 -29.19
CA ALA A 216 7.83 -18.22 -27.92
C ALA A 216 6.65 -17.24 -27.77
N GLY A 217 6.82 -15.99 -28.21
CA GLY A 217 5.76 -14.99 -28.20
C GLY A 217 4.59 -15.33 -29.13
N ARG A 218 4.85 -15.76 -30.37
CA ARG A 218 3.80 -16.25 -31.29
C ARG A 218 3.03 -17.42 -30.70
N ARG A 219 3.73 -18.39 -30.10
CA ARG A 219 3.09 -19.54 -29.45
C ARG A 219 2.19 -19.10 -28.30
N MET A 220 2.69 -18.25 -27.41
CA MET A 220 1.92 -17.72 -26.29
C MET A 220 0.65 -17.01 -26.78
N LEU A 221 0.78 -16.10 -27.75
CA LEU A 221 -0.35 -15.37 -28.31
C LEU A 221 -1.38 -16.30 -28.96
N ALA A 222 -0.94 -17.34 -29.66
CA ALA A 222 -1.84 -18.33 -30.25
C ALA A 222 -2.62 -19.13 -29.20
N GLU A 223 -1.98 -19.52 -28.09
CA GLU A 223 -2.63 -20.24 -26.99
C GLU A 223 -3.64 -19.35 -26.24
N VAL A 224 -3.29 -18.09 -25.96
CA VAL A 224 -4.21 -17.09 -25.37
C VAL A 224 -5.41 -16.85 -26.30
N GLN A 225 -5.17 -16.71 -27.60
CA GLN A 225 -6.21 -16.56 -28.62
C GLN A 225 -7.15 -17.78 -28.65
N ALA A 226 -6.60 -18.99 -28.66
CA ALA A 226 -7.39 -20.22 -28.67
C ALA A 226 -8.28 -20.34 -27.43
N ALA A 227 -7.75 -19.96 -26.25
CA ALA A 227 -8.51 -19.95 -25.01
C ALA A 227 -9.67 -18.94 -25.07
N ARG A 228 -9.43 -17.73 -25.58
CA ARG A 228 -10.46 -16.71 -25.81
C ARG A 228 -11.58 -17.24 -26.71
N GLU A 229 -11.21 -17.78 -27.88
CA GLU A 229 -12.16 -18.32 -28.84
C GLU A 229 -12.99 -19.47 -28.27
N PHE A 230 -12.38 -20.33 -27.45
CA PHE A 230 -13.08 -21.42 -26.79
C PHE A 230 -14.10 -20.89 -25.77
N ILE A 231 -13.68 -19.97 -24.89
CA ILE A 231 -14.54 -19.35 -23.87
C ILE A 231 -15.75 -18.67 -24.51
N VAL A 232 -15.52 -17.86 -25.54
CA VAL A 232 -16.58 -17.15 -26.27
C VAL A 232 -17.51 -18.12 -26.98
N ARG A 233 -16.96 -19.09 -27.73
CA ARG A 233 -17.76 -20.07 -28.48
C ARG A 233 -18.62 -20.95 -27.59
N LYS A 234 -18.14 -21.29 -26.38
CA LYS A 234 -18.87 -22.09 -25.40
C LYS A 234 -19.76 -21.26 -24.49
N GLY A 235 -19.67 -19.93 -24.53
CA GLY A 235 -20.42 -19.05 -23.63
C GLY A 235 -20.12 -19.34 -22.16
N LEU A 236 -18.85 -19.61 -21.84
CA LEU A 236 -18.48 -19.95 -20.46
C LEU A 236 -18.69 -18.75 -19.53
N ARG A 237 -19.32 -19.01 -18.40
CA ARG A 237 -19.38 -18.05 -17.28
C ARG A 237 -18.03 -18.00 -16.57
N VAL A 238 -17.76 -16.92 -15.85
CA VAL A 238 -16.46 -16.63 -15.22
C VAL A 238 -15.90 -17.80 -14.43
N ALA A 239 -16.68 -18.48 -13.59
CA ALA A 239 -16.17 -19.57 -12.75
C ALA A 239 -15.65 -20.73 -13.61
N ARG A 240 -16.38 -21.08 -14.68
CA ARG A 240 -15.99 -22.14 -15.63
C ARG A 240 -14.87 -21.69 -16.57
N ALA A 241 -14.83 -20.41 -16.92
CA ALA A 241 -13.75 -19.85 -17.73
C ALA A 241 -12.43 -19.85 -16.95
N LEU A 242 -12.43 -19.42 -15.67
CA LEU A 242 -11.26 -19.47 -14.81
C LEU A 242 -10.81 -20.92 -14.53
N ASP A 243 -11.75 -21.83 -14.27
CA ASP A 243 -11.45 -23.26 -14.11
C ASP A 243 -10.77 -23.85 -15.36
N TYR A 244 -11.30 -23.53 -16.54
CA TYR A 244 -10.70 -23.89 -17.82
C TYR A 244 -9.30 -23.29 -18.00
N LEU A 245 -9.11 -21.99 -17.74
CA LEU A 245 -7.82 -21.33 -17.85
C LEU A 245 -6.79 -21.92 -16.87
N ALA A 246 -7.20 -22.25 -15.65
CA ALA A 246 -6.32 -22.85 -14.66
C ALA A 246 -5.76 -24.19 -15.18
N GLY A 247 -6.64 -25.07 -15.67
CA GLY A 247 -6.23 -26.35 -16.24
C GLY A 247 -5.46 -26.25 -17.56
N GLN A 248 -5.79 -25.29 -18.42
CA GLN A 248 -5.09 -25.12 -19.71
C GLN A 248 -3.70 -24.49 -19.58
N PHE A 249 -3.46 -23.68 -18.54
CA PHE A 249 -2.23 -22.89 -18.35
C PHE A 249 -1.37 -23.38 -17.18
N ASP A 250 -1.53 -24.64 -16.78
CA ASP A 250 -0.73 -25.35 -15.76
C ASP A 250 -0.77 -24.71 -14.36
N PHE A 251 -1.87 -24.04 -14.00
CA PHE A 251 -2.08 -23.61 -12.62
C PHE A 251 -2.46 -24.83 -11.76
N SER A 252 -1.74 -25.01 -10.66
CA SER A 252 -1.96 -26.17 -9.77
C SER A 252 -3.37 -26.15 -9.17
N GLU A 253 -4.12 -27.23 -9.38
CA GLU A 253 -5.43 -27.42 -8.74
C GLU A 253 -5.32 -27.50 -7.20
N ALA A 254 -4.14 -27.84 -6.67
CA ALA A 254 -3.87 -27.87 -5.23
C ALA A 254 -3.51 -26.50 -4.64
N ASP A 255 -3.30 -25.46 -5.47
CA ASP A 255 -2.99 -24.12 -4.99
C ASP A 255 -4.22 -23.47 -4.34
N LEU A 256 -4.15 -23.24 -3.03
CA LEU A 256 -5.26 -22.69 -2.26
C LEU A 256 -5.62 -21.24 -2.67
N THR A 257 -4.67 -20.48 -3.22
CA THR A 257 -4.94 -19.13 -3.71
C THR A 257 -5.78 -19.18 -4.99
N VAL A 258 -5.45 -20.09 -5.91
CA VAL A 258 -6.25 -20.32 -7.13
C VAL A 258 -7.64 -20.86 -6.76
N GLN A 259 -7.74 -21.82 -5.84
CA GLN A 259 -9.02 -22.31 -5.34
C GLN A 259 -9.87 -21.20 -4.70
N ALA A 260 -9.25 -20.29 -3.96
CA ALA A 260 -9.95 -19.17 -3.35
C ALA A 260 -10.47 -18.17 -4.39
N LEU A 261 -9.73 -17.92 -5.48
CA LEU A 261 -10.20 -17.11 -6.61
C LEU A 261 -11.38 -17.78 -7.32
N LEU A 262 -11.31 -19.10 -7.58
CA LEU A 262 -12.41 -19.85 -8.20
C LEU A 262 -13.67 -19.83 -7.34
N ARG A 263 -13.52 -20.02 -6.02
CA ARG A 263 -14.63 -19.90 -5.05
C ARG A 263 -15.25 -18.50 -5.09
N PHE A 264 -14.42 -17.46 -5.12
CA PHE A 264 -14.90 -16.08 -5.22
C PHE A 264 -15.69 -15.84 -6.51
N ALA A 265 -15.22 -16.35 -7.65
CA ALA A 265 -15.93 -16.26 -8.91
C ALA A 265 -17.30 -16.97 -8.85
N VAL A 266 -17.37 -18.16 -8.24
CA VAL A 266 -18.63 -18.88 -8.01
C VAL A 266 -19.60 -18.08 -7.14
N ASP A 267 -19.11 -17.44 -6.07
CA ASP A 267 -19.96 -16.62 -5.19
C ASP A 267 -20.37 -15.31 -5.85
N TRP A 268 -19.51 -14.74 -6.71
CA TRP A 268 -19.84 -13.58 -7.52
C TRP A 268 -20.98 -13.90 -8.51
N GLU A 269 -20.94 -15.05 -9.19
CA GLU A 269 -22.00 -15.47 -10.11
C GLU A 269 -23.38 -15.66 -9.44
N LYS A 270 -23.43 -15.88 -8.12
CA LYS A 270 -24.68 -16.03 -7.37
C LYS A 270 -25.34 -14.69 -7.04
N LYS A 271 -24.65 -13.56 -7.22
CA LYS A 271 -25.18 -12.24 -6.87
C LYS A 271 -26.34 -11.88 -7.80
N PRO A 272 -27.52 -11.49 -7.26
CA PRO A 272 -28.74 -11.34 -8.05
C PRO A 272 -28.71 -10.14 -9.02
N PHE A 273 -27.88 -9.14 -8.76
CA PHE A 273 -27.72 -7.94 -9.59
C PHE A 273 -26.66 -8.08 -10.69
N ILE A 274 -26.01 -9.25 -10.79
CA ILE A 274 -25.04 -9.55 -11.84
C ILE A 274 -25.75 -10.36 -12.93
N GLU A 275 -26.17 -9.67 -13.99
CA GLU A 275 -26.85 -10.28 -15.13
C GLU A 275 -25.85 -10.93 -16.09
N ASP A 276 -24.80 -10.19 -16.47
CA ASP A 276 -23.71 -10.67 -17.32
C ASP A 276 -22.60 -11.30 -16.47
N LYS A 277 -22.31 -12.58 -16.76
CA LYS A 277 -21.36 -13.42 -16.00
C LYS A 277 -20.11 -13.75 -16.81
N THR A 278 -19.78 -12.92 -17.80
CA THR A 278 -18.59 -13.07 -18.65
C THR A 278 -17.32 -12.55 -17.96
N LEU A 279 -16.15 -12.88 -18.53
CA LEU A 279 -14.86 -12.42 -18.02
C LEU A 279 -14.73 -10.88 -17.98
N PRO A 280 -15.11 -10.11 -19.02
CA PRO A 280 -14.94 -8.65 -18.99
C PRO A 280 -15.68 -7.98 -17.82
N VAL A 281 -16.93 -8.38 -17.56
CA VAL A 281 -17.74 -7.81 -16.46
C VAL A 281 -17.20 -8.22 -15.09
N PHE A 282 -16.65 -9.44 -14.97
CA PHE A 282 -15.97 -9.85 -13.75
C PHE A 282 -14.69 -9.05 -13.48
N LEU A 283 -13.89 -8.76 -14.51
CA LEU A 283 -12.66 -7.97 -14.39
C LEU A 283 -12.98 -6.52 -14.00
N GLU A 284 -13.97 -5.89 -14.65
CA GLU A 284 -14.45 -4.55 -14.28
C GLU A 284 -14.93 -4.52 -12.83
N TYR A 285 -15.70 -5.55 -12.42
CA TYR A 285 -16.11 -5.68 -11.02
C TYR A 285 -14.91 -5.82 -10.08
N LEU A 286 -13.88 -6.61 -10.44
CA LEU A 286 -12.68 -6.78 -9.63
C LEU A 286 -11.91 -5.46 -9.48
N ASP A 287 -11.79 -4.66 -10.53
CA ASP A 287 -11.13 -3.36 -10.47
C ASP A 287 -11.83 -2.43 -9.47
N VAL A 288 -13.16 -2.34 -9.54
CA VAL A 288 -13.96 -1.55 -8.59
C VAL A 288 -13.91 -2.16 -7.18
N PHE A 289 -13.92 -3.48 -7.07
CA PHE A 289 -13.82 -4.19 -5.80
C PHE A 289 -12.48 -3.91 -5.11
N GLU A 290 -11.36 -3.96 -5.84
CA GLU A 290 -10.03 -3.61 -5.33
C GLU A 290 -9.96 -2.14 -4.91
N GLN A 291 -10.46 -1.22 -5.75
CA GLN A 291 -10.52 0.21 -5.42
C GLN A 291 -11.36 0.50 -4.18
N GLY A 292 -12.43 -0.27 -3.96
CA GLY A 292 -13.26 -0.22 -2.76
C GLY A 292 -12.64 -0.85 -1.50
N GLY A 293 -11.41 -1.37 -1.59
CA GLY A 293 -10.74 -2.06 -0.48
C GLY A 293 -11.25 -3.48 -0.22
N GLY A 294 -11.88 -4.09 -1.23
CA GLY A 294 -12.27 -5.48 -1.24
C GLY A 294 -11.05 -6.40 -1.08
N MET A 295 -11.26 -7.53 -0.41
CA MET A 295 -10.24 -8.56 -0.22
C MET A 295 -10.86 -9.91 -0.56
N ILE A 296 -10.07 -10.80 -1.17
CA ILE A 296 -10.49 -12.18 -1.38
C ILE A 296 -9.77 -13.03 -0.34
N PRO A 297 -10.47 -13.57 0.69
CA PRO A 297 -9.82 -14.33 1.74
C PRO A 297 -9.40 -15.71 1.21
N LEU A 298 -8.14 -16.08 1.49
CA LEU A 298 -7.56 -17.39 1.19
C LEU A 298 -8.46 -18.53 1.68
N LEU A 299 -8.87 -18.44 2.94
CA LEU A 299 -9.79 -19.37 3.60
C LEU A 299 -11.07 -18.62 3.97
N SER A 300 -12.23 -19.25 3.75
CA SER A 300 -13.49 -18.76 4.33
C SER A 300 -13.45 -18.82 5.85
N ASP A 301 -14.31 -18.06 6.53
CA ASP A 301 -14.42 -18.09 8.00
C ASP A 301 -14.74 -19.51 8.52
N ASP A 302 -15.54 -20.27 7.76
CA ASP A 302 -15.84 -21.67 8.07
C ASP A 302 -14.61 -22.56 7.92
N GLN A 303 -13.82 -22.40 6.85
CA GLN A 303 -12.57 -23.13 6.66
C GLN A 303 -11.55 -22.81 7.75
N VAL A 304 -11.40 -21.53 8.13
CA VAL A 304 -10.54 -21.12 9.26
C VAL A 304 -10.99 -21.81 10.55
N THR A 305 -12.29 -21.81 10.82
CA THR A 305 -12.86 -22.43 12.03
C THR A 305 -12.63 -23.94 12.04
N GLN A 306 -12.84 -24.61 10.91
CA GLN A 306 -12.62 -26.05 10.79
C GLN A 306 -11.13 -26.40 10.94
N ALA A 307 -10.24 -25.66 10.27
CA ALA A 307 -8.80 -25.85 10.38
C ALA A 307 -8.31 -25.67 11.81
N ALA A 308 -8.81 -24.64 12.52
CA ALA A 308 -8.47 -24.38 13.92
C ALA A 308 -8.98 -25.48 14.87
N ARG A 309 -10.15 -26.07 14.59
CA ARG A 309 -10.67 -27.22 15.36
C ARG A 309 -9.86 -28.49 15.15
N ARG A 310 -9.43 -28.75 13.90
CA ARG A 310 -8.60 -29.93 13.55
C ARG A 310 -7.17 -29.79 14.08
N ASN A 311 -6.67 -28.57 14.17
CA ASN A 311 -5.31 -28.25 14.61
C ASN A 311 -5.33 -27.34 15.84
N PRO A 312 -5.74 -27.84 17.02
CA PRO A 312 -5.90 -27.01 18.22
C PRO A 312 -4.58 -26.39 18.73
N GLU A 313 -3.44 -27.01 18.41
CA GLU A 313 -2.10 -26.51 18.73
C GLU A 313 -1.47 -25.70 17.58
N ALA A 314 -2.21 -25.40 16.51
CA ALA A 314 -1.74 -24.45 15.49
C ALA A 314 -1.79 -23.02 16.03
N VAL A 315 -0.79 -22.22 15.66
CA VAL A 315 -0.74 -20.81 15.99
C VAL A 315 -1.76 -20.07 15.14
N GLN A 316 -2.79 -19.49 15.76
CA GLN A 316 -3.72 -18.65 15.03
C GLN A 316 -3.14 -17.25 14.86
N MET A 317 -3.37 -16.62 13.72
CA MET A 317 -2.88 -15.29 13.40
C MET A 317 -4.04 -14.44 12.89
N MET A 318 -4.30 -13.33 13.56
CA MET A 318 -5.42 -12.47 13.20
C MET A 318 -5.26 -11.03 13.69
N THR A 319 -6.09 -10.14 13.15
CA THR A 319 -6.15 -8.77 13.69
C THR A 319 -6.80 -8.76 15.07
N ILE A 320 -6.49 -7.74 15.88
CA ILE A 320 -7.14 -7.53 17.18
C ILE A 320 -8.67 -7.46 17.04
N HIS A 321 -9.19 -6.81 15.99
CA HIS A 321 -10.62 -6.78 15.66
C HIS A 321 -11.17 -8.19 15.41
N GLY A 322 -10.46 -8.98 14.60
CA GLY A 322 -10.85 -10.35 14.25
C GLY A 322 -10.88 -11.32 15.44
N ALA A 323 -10.18 -10.98 16.53
CA ALA A 323 -10.15 -11.76 17.76
C ALA A 323 -11.30 -11.45 18.73
N LYS A 324 -12.12 -10.42 18.47
CA LYS A 324 -13.25 -10.09 19.34
C LYS A 324 -14.21 -11.28 19.43
N GLY A 325 -14.52 -11.70 20.65
CA GLY A 325 -15.36 -12.87 20.93
C GLY A 325 -14.61 -14.19 21.06
N LEU A 326 -13.33 -14.23 20.66
CA LEU A 326 -12.47 -15.40 20.83
C LEU A 326 -11.68 -15.34 22.16
N GLU A 327 -11.02 -16.44 22.50
CA GLU A 327 -10.16 -16.59 23.67
C GLU A 327 -9.09 -17.66 23.44
N PHE A 328 -7.90 -17.45 24.02
CA PHE A 328 -6.74 -18.31 23.79
C PHE A 328 -5.93 -18.50 25.08
N SER A 329 -5.35 -19.67 25.30
CA SER A 329 -4.44 -19.92 26.43
C SER A 329 -3.23 -18.97 26.40
N HIS A 330 -2.62 -18.80 25.22
CA HIS A 330 -1.44 -17.98 25.03
C HIS A 330 -1.67 -16.93 23.94
N VAL A 331 -1.44 -15.66 24.27
CA VAL A 331 -1.60 -14.52 23.36
C VAL A 331 -0.29 -13.76 23.24
N TRP A 332 0.14 -13.53 22.01
CA TRP A 332 1.22 -12.59 21.69
C TRP A 332 0.64 -11.37 20.96
N LEU A 333 0.95 -10.16 21.43
CA LEU A 333 0.60 -8.91 20.73
C LEU A 333 1.83 -8.39 19.98
N LEU A 334 1.74 -8.22 18.66
CA LEU A 334 2.84 -7.69 17.86
C LEU A 334 2.86 -6.16 17.86
N ARG A 335 4.07 -5.60 18.00
CA ARG A 335 4.41 -4.19 17.74
C ARG A 335 3.53 -3.19 18.48
N VAL A 336 3.36 -3.38 19.79
CA VAL A 336 2.67 -2.42 20.66
C VAL A 336 3.57 -1.24 20.97
N VAL A 337 3.73 -0.37 19.97
CA VAL A 337 4.53 0.86 20.02
C VAL A 337 3.92 1.91 19.10
N SER A 338 3.86 3.17 19.53
CA SER A 338 3.39 4.25 18.65
C SER A 338 4.41 4.51 17.53
N PRO A 339 3.99 4.68 16.25
CA PRO A 339 2.62 4.81 15.74
C PRO A 339 1.99 3.51 15.21
N SER A 340 2.56 2.34 15.50
CA SER A 340 2.02 1.04 15.05
C SER A 340 0.76 0.65 15.85
N PHE A 341 0.83 0.74 17.18
CA PHE A 341 -0.31 0.57 18.07
C PHE A 341 -0.05 1.31 19.40
N PRO A 342 -0.74 2.44 19.68
CA PRO A 342 -1.88 3.01 18.93
C PRO A 342 -1.51 3.46 17.53
N SER A 343 -2.45 3.33 16.59
CA SER A 343 -2.31 3.89 15.25
C SER A 343 -2.40 5.41 15.27
N GLN A 344 -1.77 6.09 14.31
CA GLN A 344 -1.94 7.53 14.13
C GLN A 344 -3.39 7.86 13.77
N TYR A 345 -3.95 8.86 14.47
CA TYR A 345 -5.22 9.47 14.12
C TYR A 345 -5.14 10.03 12.69
N ARG A 346 -6.17 9.75 11.90
CA ARG A 346 -6.40 10.36 10.59
C ARG A 346 -7.72 11.08 10.65
N GLU A 347 -7.70 12.36 10.32
CA GLU A 347 -8.91 13.15 10.18
C GLU A 347 -9.76 12.58 9.04
N SER A 348 -11.05 12.37 9.30
CA SER A 348 -11.96 11.90 8.28
C SER A 348 -12.13 12.99 7.21
N LEU A 349 -12.05 12.62 5.94
CA LEU A 349 -12.31 13.53 4.82
C LEU A 349 -13.78 13.96 4.75
N PHE A 350 -14.66 13.21 5.38
CA PHE A 350 -16.09 13.47 5.43
C PHE A 350 -16.61 13.16 6.83
N GLU A 351 -17.27 14.15 7.43
CA GLU A 351 -17.96 13.98 8.69
C GLU A 351 -19.47 14.06 8.47
N PHE A 352 -20.21 13.05 8.92
CA PHE A 352 -21.66 13.06 8.77
C PHE A 352 -22.25 14.20 9.62
N PRO A 353 -23.12 15.07 9.08
CA PRO A 353 -23.68 16.21 9.81
C PRO A 353 -24.27 15.78 11.15
N VAL A 354 -23.89 16.46 12.23
CA VAL A 354 -24.31 16.10 13.60
C VAL A 354 -25.83 16.04 13.73
N GLN A 355 -26.54 16.92 13.04
CA GLN A 355 -28.01 17.00 13.02
C GLN A 355 -28.67 15.75 12.42
N LEU A 356 -27.95 14.99 11.59
CA LEU A 356 -28.43 13.77 10.96
C LEU A 356 -28.02 12.50 11.71
N ARG A 357 -27.29 12.63 12.83
CA ARG A 357 -26.88 11.48 13.65
C ARG A 357 -27.99 11.11 14.62
N SER A 358 -28.37 9.83 14.65
CA SER A 358 -29.37 9.29 15.57
C SER A 358 -28.83 9.02 16.99
N SER A 359 -27.52 9.18 17.21
CA SER A 359 -26.84 8.82 18.46
C SER A 359 -26.14 10.00 19.11
N ILE A 360 -26.08 10.00 20.45
CA ILE A 360 -25.32 10.92 21.33
C ILE A 360 -23.78 10.87 21.08
N ALA A 361 -23.33 10.08 20.09
CA ALA A 361 -21.93 9.97 19.74
C ALA A 361 -21.37 11.34 19.28
N VAL A 362 -20.48 11.88 20.10
CA VAL A 362 -19.65 13.08 19.84
C VAL A 362 -18.94 12.95 18.48
N GLY A 363 -18.50 14.05 17.87
CA GLY A 363 -17.67 14.07 16.65
C GLY A 363 -16.53 13.03 16.64
N GLU A 364 -16.05 12.63 15.47
CA GLU A 364 -14.77 11.90 15.42
C GLU A 364 -13.65 12.90 15.68
N ASN A 365 -12.94 12.75 16.80
CA ASN A 365 -11.78 13.57 17.11
C ASN A 365 -10.62 12.70 17.60
N LYS A 366 -9.46 13.31 17.72
CA LYS A 366 -8.23 12.63 18.13
C LYS A 366 -8.37 11.92 19.49
N GLU A 367 -8.99 12.58 20.47
CA GLU A 367 -9.17 12.03 21.82
C GLU A 367 -10.05 10.77 21.80
N ILE A 368 -11.16 10.82 21.05
CA ILE A 368 -12.07 9.70 20.89
C ILE A 368 -11.39 8.53 20.18
N ASN A 369 -10.59 8.81 19.15
CA ASN A 369 -9.82 7.78 18.47
C ASN A 369 -8.80 7.13 19.41
N GLU A 370 -8.11 7.92 20.25
CA GLU A 370 -7.21 7.39 21.27
C GLU A 370 -7.95 6.51 22.30
N GLN A 371 -9.16 6.91 22.70
CA GLN A 371 -9.99 6.11 23.59
C GLN A 371 -10.43 4.78 22.95
N GLU A 372 -10.72 4.77 21.65
CA GLU A 372 -11.05 3.54 20.90
C GLU A 372 -9.85 2.62 20.72
N GLU A 373 -8.69 3.16 20.37
CA GLU A 373 -7.45 2.38 20.29
C GLU A 373 -7.11 1.76 21.66
N ARG A 374 -7.41 2.46 22.77
CA ARG A 374 -7.26 1.91 24.12
C ARG A 374 -8.27 0.78 24.43
N ARG A 375 -9.52 0.90 23.98
CA ARG A 375 -10.51 -0.20 24.06
C ARG A 375 -10.06 -1.40 23.22
N LEU A 376 -9.46 -1.18 22.05
CA LEU A 376 -8.86 -2.24 21.25
C LEU A 376 -7.73 -2.93 22.01
N PHE A 377 -6.86 -2.18 22.68
CA PHE A 377 -5.77 -2.74 23.49
C PHE A 377 -6.31 -3.55 24.68
N TYR A 378 -7.32 -3.05 25.37
CA TYR A 378 -8.05 -3.79 26.41
C TYR A 378 -8.65 -5.10 25.89
N VAL A 379 -9.32 -5.06 24.73
CA VAL A 379 -9.86 -6.27 24.09
C VAL A 379 -8.74 -7.26 23.78
N ALA A 380 -7.60 -6.79 23.27
CA ALA A 380 -6.43 -7.63 22.95
C ALA A 380 -5.87 -8.35 24.18
N ILE A 381 -5.63 -7.61 25.28
CA ILE A 381 -5.14 -8.16 26.56
C ILE A 381 -6.11 -9.23 27.08
N THR A 382 -7.41 -8.94 27.09
CA THR A 382 -8.45 -9.83 27.63
C THR A 382 -8.79 -11.03 26.72
N ARG A 383 -8.09 -11.20 25.59
CA ARG A 383 -8.15 -12.47 24.82
C ARG A 383 -7.33 -13.57 25.50
N ALA A 384 -6.36 -13.20 26.35
CA ALA A 384 -5.49 -14.14 27.04
C ALA A 384 -6.22 -14.78 28.22
N ARG A 385 -6.25 -16.12 28.21
CA ARG A 385 -6.73 -16.93 29.32
C ARG A 385 -5.64 -17.14 30.35
N ASP A 386 -4.43 -17.52 29.92
CA ASP A 386 -3.34 -17.93 30.81
C ASP A 386 -2.13 -17.00 30.71
N ARG A 387 -1.52 -16.85 29.52
CA ARG A 387 -0.32 -16.02 29.32
C ARG A 387 -0.52 -14.94 28.28
N LEU A 388 0.10 -13.79 28.52
CA LEU A 388 0.16 -12.66 27.61
C LEU A 388 1.60 -12.18 27.46
N THR A 389 2.07 -12.12 26.22
CA THR A 389 3.32 -11.48 25.85
C THR A 389 3.02 -10.29 24.94
N ILE A 390 3.61 -9.15 25.21
CA ILE A 390 3.45 -7.92 24.44
C ILE A 390 4.79 -7.56 23.81
N GLY A 391 4.89 -7.76 22.50
CA GLY A 391 6.04 -7.35 21.70
C GLY A 391 6.05 -5.84 21.46
N SER A 392 7.22 -5.23 21.61
CA SER A 392 7.42 -3.79 21.41
C SER A 392 8.85 -3.47 21.01
N ARG A 393 9.10 -2.17 20.77
CA ARG A 393 10.42 -1.64 20.40
C ARG A 393 10.89 -0.61 21.43
N PRO A 394 12.20 -0.43 21.60
CA PRO A 394 12.70 0.58 22.52
C PRO A 394 12.25 1.99 22.12
N GLY A 395 12.09 2.84 23.13
CA GLY A 395 11.94 4.28 22.93
C GLY A 395 13.18 4.91 22.29
N ARG A 396 13.05 6.18 21.87
CA ARG A 396 14.15 6.95 21.26
C ARG A 396 14.67 7.99 22.24
N GLY A 397 15.97 8.33 22.13
CA GLY A 397 16.61 9.33 22.96
C GLY A 397 17.00 8.79 24.34
N GLN A 398 16.85 9.60 25.38
CA GLN A 398 17.22 9.23 26.76
C GLN A 398 16.22 8.27 27.41
N ASP A 399 14.95 8.28 26.97
CA ASP A 399 13.92 7.36 27.47
C ASP A 399 13.76 6.16 26.52
N SER A 400 14.34 5.02 26.91
CA SER A 400 14.23 3.76 26.19
C SER A 400 12.89 3.03 26.41
N THR A 401 11.99 3.58 27.23
CA THR A 401 10.66 2.99 27.46
C THR A 401 9.80 3.13 26.21
N PRO A 402 9.16 2.05 25.73
CA PRO A 402 8.38 2.09 24.49
C PRO A 402 7.25 3.12 24.52
N PRO A 403 7.16 4.02 23.52
CA PRO A 403 6.11 5.03 23.48
C PRO A 403 4.72 4.43 23.23
N GLY A 404 3.67 5.17 23.57
CA GLY A 404 2.28 4.75 23.41
C GLY A 404 1.73 4.13 24.70
N PHE A 405 1.01 3.01 24.58
CA PHE A 405 0.33 2.39 25.72
C PHE A 405 1.27 1.81 26.78
N LEU A 406 2.47 1.36 26.39
CA LEU A 406 3.36 0.66 27.30
C LEU A 406 4.12 1.58 28.27
N ARG A 407 4.48 2.81 27.86
CA ARG A 407 5.19 3.77 28.72
C ARG A 407 4.49 3.99 30.07
N PRO A 408 3.21 4.39 30.12
CA PRO A 408 2.54 4.59 31.40
C PRO A 408 2.41 3.30 32.22
N LEU A 409 2.23 2.14 31.57
CA LEU A 409 2.10 0.85 32.25
C LEU A 409 3.40 0.41 32.92
N LEU A 410 4.53 0.52 32.20
CA LEU A 410 5.85 0.14 32.70
C LEU A 410 6.39 1.10 33.77
N GLN A 411 5.91 2.35 33.80
CA GLN A 411 6.30 3.34 34.82
C GLN A 411 5.43 3.27 36.08
N GLN A 412 4.32 2.52 36.05
CA GLN A 412 3.39 2.42 37.17
C GLN A 412 3.87 1.40 38.21
N LYS A 413 4.29 1.87 39.39
CA LYS A 413 4.82 1.02 40.47
C LYS A 413 3.88 -0.09 40.94
N SER A 414 2.56 0.11 40.91
CA SER A 414 1.59 -0.92 41.31
C SER A 414 1.47 -2.09 40.32
N LEU A 415 2.14 -2.02 39.18
CA LEU A 415 2.24 -3.11 38.20
C LEU A 415 3.56 -3.87 38.27
N ALA A 416 4.46 -3.56 39.21
CA ALA A 416 5.69 -4.33 39.41
C ALA A 416 5.36 -5.78 39.81
N GLY A 417 5.91 -6.77 39.09
CA GLY A 417 5.60 -8.19 39.25
C GLY A 417 4.26 -8.63 38.62
N VAL A 418 3.46 -7.68 38.14
CA VAL A 418 2.28 -7.94 37.29
C VAL A 418 2.68 -7.87 35.81
N ILE A 419 3.54 -6.91 35.47
CA ILE A 419 4.11 -6.70 34.15
C ILE A 419 5.63 -6.70 34.29
N ASP A 420 6.29 -7.60 33.57
CA ASP A 420 7.74 -7.72 33.56
C ASP A 420 8.30 -7.33 32.21
N LYS A 421 9.27 -6.41 32.23
CA LYS A 421 10.00 -5.97 31.04
C LYS A 421 11.17 -6.92 30.77
N ARG A 422 11.29 -7.38 29.53
CA ARG A 422 12.41 -8.19 29.05
C ARG A 422 13.02 -7.59 27.80
N GLU A 423 14.33 -7.39 27.81
CA GLU A 423 15.07 -7.00 26.60
C GLU A 423 15.41 -8.25 25.78
N VAL A 424 15.09 -8.22 24.49
CA VAL A 424 15.41 -9.30 23.56
C VAL A 424 16.82 -9.05 23.02
N THR A 425 17.75 -9.95 23.33
CA THR A 425 19.10 -9.88 22.77
C THR A 425 19.08 -10.31 21.32
N ARG A 426 19.88 -9.65 20.47
CA ARG A 426 20.07 -10.07 19.08
C ARG A 426 20.51 -11.53 19.04
N SER A 427 19.76 -12.36 18.33
CA SER A 427 20.19 -13.72 18.04
C SER A 427 21.35 -13.70 17.04
N ALA A 428 22.29 -14.65 17.17
CA ALA A 428 23.37 -14.85 16.20
C ALA A 428 22.88 -15.53 14.91
N SER A 429 21.62 -15.96 14.85
CA SER A 429 20.99 -16.43 13.62
C SER A 429 20.89 -15.28 12.63
N GLY A 430 21.57 -15.40 11.48
CA GLY A 430 21.44 -14.45 10.38
C GLY A 430 19.99 -14.34 9.87
N PRO A 431 19.70 -13.35 9.02
CA PRO A 431 18.37 -13.19 8.43
C PRO A 431 17.92 -14.49 7.76
N LEU A 432 16.64 -14.84 7.90
CA LEU A 432 16.05 -15.98 7.21
C LEU A 432 16.30 -15.87 5.70
N ALA A 433 16.57 -17.00 5.05
CA ALA A 433 16.73 -17.06 3.61
C ALA A 433 15.49 -16.45 2.92
N GLU A 434 15.70 -15.58 1.94
CA GLU A 434 14.60 -15.05 1.18
C GLU A 434 13.97 -16.16 0.33
N PRO A 435 12.65 -16.37 0.41
CA PRO A 435 12.00 -17.37 -0.42
C PRO A 435 12.05 -16.97 -1.89
N ALA A 436 12.01 -17.97 -2.77
CA ALA A 436 12.11 -17.80 -4.22
C ALA A 436 11.09 -16.77 -4.75
N SER A 437 11.54 -15.93 -5.68
CA SER A 437 10.69 -14.96 -6.37
C SER A 437 9.72 -15.67 -7.33
N SER A 438 8.59 -15.03 -7.62
CA SER A 438 7.75 -15.43 -8.75
C SER A 438 8.54 -15.38 -10.07
N PRO A 439 8.09 -16.05 -11.14
CA PRO A 439 8.78 -16.02 -12.42
C PRO A 439 9.02 -14.58 -12.93
N VAL A 440 8.00 -13.73 -12.92
CA VAL A 440 8.15 -12.31 -13.29
C VAL A 440 9.01 -11.55 -12.28
N GLY A 441 8.90 -11.85 -10.99
CA GLY A 441 9.75 -11.28 -9.95
C GLY A 441 11.24 -11.55 -10.21
N SER A 442 11.58 -12.75 -10.67
CA SER A 442 12.95 -13.10 -11.05
C SER A 442 13.46 -12.25 -12.21
N TRP A 443 12.61 -11.94 -13.20
CA TRP A 443 12.94 -11.04 -14.31
C TRP A 443 13.16 -9.61 -13.81
N MET A 444 12.31 -9.14 -12.91
CA MET A 444 12.43 -7.79 -12.34
C MET A 444 13.69 -7.62 -11.51
N LEU A 445 14.24 -8.70 -10.94
CA LEU A 445 15.45 -8.70 -10.12
C LEU A 445 16.74 -9.01 -10.89
N MET A 446 16.66 -9.31 -12.20
CA MET A 446 17.86 -9.50 -13.05
C MET A 446 18.82 -8.30 -13.00
N ALA A 447 20.11 -8.49 -13.25
CA ALA A 447 21.03 -7.37 -13.38
C ALA A 447 20.58 -6.38 -14.49
N PRO A 448 20.78 -5.06 -14.28
CA PRO A 448 20.38 -4.04 -15.26
C PRO A 448 21.04 -4.29 -16.62
N ALA A 449 20.31 -4.02 -17.70
CA ALA A 449 20.80 -4.15 -19.07
C ALA A 449 21.61 -2.93 -19.52
N PHE A 450 21.24 -1.75 -18.98
CA PHE A 450 21.86 -0.49 -19.34
C PHE A 450 23.22 -0.30 -18.67
N LYS A 451 24.09 0.48 -19.32
CA LYS A 451 25.39 0.86 -18.75
C LYS A 451 25.18 1.97 -17.71
N THR A 452 25.67 1.74 -16.50
CA THR A 452 25.61 2.70 -15.39
C THR A 452 26.55 3.89 -15.59
N ASP A 453 27.71 3.66 -16.22
CA ASP A 453 28.84 4.59 -16.20
C ASP A 453 28.66 5.79 -17.14
N ASP A 454 27.80 5.67 -18.14
CA ASP A 454 27.50 6.73 -19.14
C ASP A 454 26.11 7.36 -18.95
N LEU A 455 25.45 7.06 -17.82
CA LEU A 455 24.05 7.40 -17.66
C LEU A 455 23.85 8.91 -17.50
N LYS A 456 22.96 9.46 -18.34
CA LYS A 456 22.52 10.86 -18.24
C LYS A 456 21.36 10.94 -17.26
N LEU A 457 21.51 11.74 -16.20
CA LEU A 457 20.46 11.91 -15.20
C LEU A 457 19.65 13.19 -15.47
N SER A 458 18.34 13.02 -15.63
CA SER A 458 17.37 14.11 -15.59
C SER A 458 16.78 14.27 -14.19
N ALA A 459 16.06 15.37 -13.94
CA ALA A 459 15.36 15.56 -12.67
C ALA A 459 14.43 14.38 -12.35
N ASN A 460 13.63 13.95 -13.33
CA ASN A 460 12.73 12.81 -13.18
C ASN A 460 13.50 11.50 -12.91
N ALA A 461 14.68 11.32 -13.52
CA ALA A 461 15.54 10.16 -13.26
C ALA A 461 15.99 10.11 -11.80
N VAL A 462 16.48 11.23 -11.25
CA VAL A 462 16.93 11.32 -9.85
C VAL A 462 15.75 11.14 -8.89
N GLU A 463 14.60 11.75 -9.17
CA GLU A 463 13.40 11.61 -8.35
C GLU A 463 12.85 10.18 -8.36
N SER A 464 12.87 9.52 -9.53
CA SER A 464 12.45 8.11 -9.67
C SER A 464 13.35 7.20 -8.84
N TYR A 465 14.67 7.32 -8.96
CA TYR A 465 15.62 6.55 -8.16
C TYR A 465 15.46 6.80 -6.65
N SER A 466 15.38 8.09 -6.26
CA SER A 466 15.19 8.48 -4.86
C SER A 466 13.87 7.96 -4.27
N THR A 467 12.85 7.81 -5.10
CA THR A 467 11.55 7.27 -4.68
C THR A 467 11.61 5.76 -4.51
N CYS A 468 12.13 5.05 -5.51
CA CYS A 468 12.33 3.61 -5.49
C CYS A 468 13.38 3.20 -6.55
N PRO A 469 14.56 2.71 -6.14
CA PRO A 469 15.61 2.29 -7.08
C PRO A 469 15.16 1.20 -8.07
N LEU A 470 14.32 0.25 -7.64
CA LEU A 470 13.76 -0.75 -8.54
C LEU A 470 12.88 -0.11 -9.62
N LYS A 471 12.02 0.86 -9.28
CA LYS A 471 11.18 1.58 -10.26
C LYS A 471 12.04 2.21 -11.34
N PHE A 472 13.07 2.95 -10.94
CA PHE A 472 14.02 3.60 -11.84
C PHE A 472 14.68 2.63 -12.83
N LYS A 473 15.06 1.45 -12.34
CA LYS A 473 15.64 0.39 -13.16
C LYS A 473 14.61 -0.14 -14.16
N LEU A 474 13.40 -0.47 -13.71
CA LEU A 474 12.36 -1.03 -14.57
C LEU A 474 11.94 -0.08 -15.70
N GLU A 475 11.90 1.23 -15.43
CA GLU A 475 11.66 2.28 -16.44
C GLU A 475 12.66 2.25 -17.60
N ARG A 476 13.88 1.73 -17.39
CA ARG A 476 14.97 1.72 -18.38
C ARG A 476 15.27 0.34 -18.94
N ASP A 477 15.08 -0.70 -18.15
CA ASP A 477 15.42 -2.06 -18.55
C ASP A 477 14.41 -2.63 -19.53
N TRP A 478 13.12 -2.41 -19.28
CA TRP A 478 12.06 -3.13 -19.96
C TRP A 478 11.28 -2.30 -20.97
N GLU A 479 11.15 -0.99 -20.76
CA GLU A 479 10.47 -0.05 -21.66
C GLU A 479 9.19 -0.64 -22.28
N ILE A 480 8.37 -1.33 -21.47
CA ILE A 480 7.23 -2.12 -21.93
C ILE A 480 6.28 -1.18 -22.68
N PRO A 481 6.05 -1.36 -24.00
CA PRO A 481 5.13 -0.50 -24.75
C PRO A 481 3.72 -0.67 -24.19
N GLY A 482 3.16 0.38 -23.62
CA GLY A 482 1.86 0.34 -22.96
C GLY A 482 1.05 1.62 -23.17
N GLU A 483 -0.19 1.57 -22.71
CA GLU A 483 -1.09 2.74 -22.67
C GLU A 483 -0.43 3.82 -21.81
N THR A 484 0.06 4.87 -22.46
CA THR A 484 0.53 6.05 -21.72
C THR A 484 -0.66 6.66 -21.01
N ALA A 485 -0.55 6.89 -19.71
CA ALA A 485 -1.65 7.42 -18.92
C ALA A 485 -2.29 8.63 -19.61
N ALA A 486 -3.63 8.65 -19.70
CA ALA A 486 -4.44 9.71 -20.30
C ALA A 486 -3.94 11.14 -19.99
N ALA A 487 -3.55 11.38 -18.73
CA ALA A 487 -3.01 12.65 -18.25
C ALA A 487 -1.64 13.03 -18.88
N LEU A 488 -0.77 12.04 -19.15
CA LEU A 488 0.53 12.27 -19.79
C LEU A 488 0.37 12.63 -21.27
N GLN A 489 -0.57 11.97 -21.96
CA GLN A 489 -0.89 12.28 -23.36
C GLN A 489 -1.50 13.68 -23.48
N TYR A 490 -2.45 14.03 -22.59
CA TYR A 490 -2.98 15.38 -22.46
C TYR A 490 -1.88 16.41 -22.21
N GLY A 491 -0.99 16.15 -21.24
CA GLY A 491 0.17 16.99 -20.95
C GLY A 491 1.07 17.20 -22.17
N THR A 492 1.40 16.14 -22.89
CA THR A 492 2.25 16.19 -24.09
C THR A 492 1.65 17.05 -25.19
N ALA A 493 0.33 16.94 -25.43
CA ALA A 493 -0.38 17.77 -26.39
C ALA A 493 -0.32 19.26 -25.98
N VAL A 494 -0.56 19.57 -24.70
CA VAL A 494 -0.46 20.94 -24.16
C VAL A 494 0.95 21.51 -24.32
N HIS A 495 2.00 20.79 -23.91
CA HIS A 495 3.39 21.25 -24.03
C HIS A 495 3.78 21.49 -25.50
N THR A 496 3.37 20.60 -26.41
CA THR A 496 3.65 20.73 -27.84
C THR A 496 3.04 21.99 -28.43
N VAL A 497 1.80 22.31 -28.06
CA VAL A 497 1.10 23.51 -28.50
C VAL A 497 1.76 24.77 -27.93
N LEU A 498 2.07 24.78 -26.62
CA LEU A 498 2.72 25.92 -25.98
C LEU A 498 4.14 26.17 -26.50
N LYS A 499 4.90 25.11 -26.79
CA LYS A 499 6.20 25.20 -27.45
C LYS A 499 6.09 25.97 -28.78
N ASN A 500 5.10 25.62 -29.59
CA ASN A 500 4.89 26.21 -30.90
C ASN A 500 4.37 27.65 -30.81
N TYR A 501 3.48 27.92 -29.86
CA TYR A 501 2.94 29.26 -29.61
C TYR A 501 4.02 30.23 -29.11
N TYR A 502 4.90 29.78 -28.21
CA TYR A 502 5.98 30.59 -27.65
C TYR A 502 7.29 30.58 -28.45
N ASP A 503 7.33 29.92 -29.60
CA ASP A 503 8.52 29.80 -30.45
C ASP A 503 9.14 31.19 -30.77
N PRO A 504 10.42 31.43 -30.43
CA PRO A 504 11.05 32.74 -30.59
C PRO A 504 11.57 33.04 -32.00
N ARG A 505 11.42 32.11 -32.96
CA ARG A 505 11.92 32.30 -34.32
C ARG A 505 11.31 33.55 -35.00
N PRO A 506 12.14 34.41 -35.63
CA PRO A 506 11.65 35.63 -36.29
C PRO A 506 10.74 35.28 -37.47
N GLY A 507 9.73 36.13 -37.70
CA GLY A 507 8.75 35.96 -38.80
C GLY A 507 7.54 35.09 -38.47
N ARG A 508 7.41 34.60 -37.23
CA ARG A 508 6.17 33.97 -36.74
C ARG A 508 5.08 35.03 -36.52
N VAL A 509 3.90 34.81 -37.10
CA VAL A 509 2.69 35.59 -36.78
C VAL A 509 2.13 35.08 -35.45
N GLU A 510 1.76 35.99 -34.55
CA GLU A 510 1.12 35.63 -33.29
C GLU A 510 -0.22 34.93 -33.56
N MET A 511 -0.35 33.70 -33.05
CA MET A 511 -1.56 32.91 -33.21
C MET A 511 -2.69 33.49 -32.34
N SER A 512 -3.91 33.56 -32.87
CA SER A 512 -5.06 33.90 -32.03
C SER A 512 -5.36 32.78 -31.01
N ALA A 513 -6.13 33.10 -29.97
CA ALA A 513 -6.51 32.09 -28.99
C ALA A 513 -7.27 30.90 -29.63
N ASP A 514 -8.05 31.14 -30.69
CA ASP A 514 -8.77 30.08 -31.39
C ASP A 514 -7.85 29.27 -32.31
N ASP A 515 -6.80 29.87 -32.89
CA ASP A 515 -5.76 29.14 -33.62
C ASP A 515 -4.98 28.18 -32.72
N VAL A 516 -4.68 28.61 -31.48
CA VAL A 516 -4.02 27.78 -30.47
C VAL A 516 -4.91 26.61 -30.06
N VAL A 517 -6.20 26.85 -29.84
CA VAL A 517 -7.17 25.78 -29.54
C VAL A 517 -7.29 24.80 -30.70
N ALA A 518 -7.36 25.29 -31.94
CA ALA A 518 -7.40 24.42 -33.11
C ALA A 518 -6.10 23.60 -33.27
N ALA A 519 -4.94 24.17 -32.93
CA ALA A 519 -3.68 23.45 -32.88
C ALA A 519 -3.67 22.36 -31.80
N PHE A 520 -4.22 22.65 -30.63
CA PHE A 520 -4.40 21.67 -29.57
C PHE A 520 -5.31 20.52 -29.97
N GLN A 521 -6.48 20.80 -30.56
CA GLN A 521 -7.38 19.74 -31.03
C GLN A 521 -6.71 18.82 -32.05
N ARG A 522 -5.93 19.38 -32.99
CA ARG A 522 -5.16 18.58 -33.95
C ARG A 522 -4.08 17.72 -33.30
N GLU A 523 -3.38 18.23 -32.29
CA GLU A 523 -2.37 17.47 -31.57
C GLU A 523 -2.99 16.40 -30.68
N PHE A 524 -4.04 16.77 -29.94
CA PHE A 524 -4.79 15.90 -29.04
C PHE A 524 -5.53 14.79 -29.79
N ALA A 525 -5.91 14.99 -31.05
CA ALA A 525 -6.49 13.95 -31.89
C ALA A 525 -5.56 12.72 -32.08
N LYS A 526 -4.24 12.89 -31.93
CA LYS A 526 -3.26 11.80 -32.01
C LYS A 526 -3.21 10.93 -30.76
N ALA A 527 -3.77 11.39 -29.65
CA ALA A 527 -3.76 10.67 -28.38
C ALA A 527 -4.78 9.53 -28.37
N VAL A 528 -4.41 8.43 -27.72
CA VAL A 528 -5.18 7.20 -27.55
C VAL A 528 -5.79 7.19 -26.15
N PHE A 529 -7.12 7.15 -26.06
CA PHE A 529 -7.87 7.13 -24.80
C PHE A 529 -8.86 5.97 -24.83
N ASP A 530 -8.88 5.18 -23.76
CA ASP A 530 -9.81 4.06 -23.62
C ASP A 530 -11.20 4.50 -23.15
N ASP A 531 -11.26 5.55 -22.32
CA ASP A 531 -12.51 6.16 -21.86
C ASP A 531 -12.89 7.39 -22.73
N PRO A 532 -13.97 7.29 -23.55
CA PRO A 532 -14.45 8.40 -24.36
C PRO A 532 -14.89 9.62 -23.53
N VAL A 533 -15.42 9.41 -22.32
CA VAL A 533 -15.87 10.49 -21.42
C VAL A 533 -14.66 11.26 -20.90
N GLN A 534 -13.63 10.56 -20.45
CA GLN A 534 -12.38 11.18 -20.02
C GLN A 534 -11.69 11.94 -21.18
N ARG A 535 -11.69 11.37 -22.39
CA ARG A 535 -11.17 12.04 -23.59
C ARG A 535 -11.89 13.37 -23.84
N GLN A 536 -13.22 13.34 -23.87
CA GLN A 536 -14.03 14.53 -24.09
C GLN A 536 -13.77 15.59 -23.00
N LEU A 537 -13.70 15.17 -21.73
CA LEU A 537 -13.39 16.06 -20.62
C LEU A 537 -12.05 16.79 -20.80
N TYR A 538 -10.99 16.06 -21.14
CA TYR A 538 -9.67 16.66 -21.38
C TYR A 538 -9.63 17.57 -22.60
N GLU A 539 -10.36 17.22 -23.66
CA GLU A 539 -10.46 18.05 -24.86
C GLU A 539 -11.13 19.40 -24.55
N GLU A 540 -12.27 19.36 -23.86
CA GLU A 540 -13.02 20.55 -23.45
C GLU A 540 -12.21 21.43 -22.47
N GLN A 541 -11.60 20.80 -21.46
CA GLN A 541 -10.75 21.50 -20.48
C GLN A 541 -9.52 22.11 -21.14
N GLY A 542 -8.78 21.36 -21.95
CA GLY A 542 -7.60 21.85 -22.66
C GLY A 542 -7.90 23.04 -23.55
N ALA A 543 -8.98 22.97 -24.33
CA ALA A 543 -9.44 24.06 -25.18
C ALA A 543 -9.80 25.31 -24.37
N LYS A 544 -10.48 25.16 -23.22
CA LYS A 544 -10.83 26.27 -22.34
C LYS A 544 -9.58 26.91 -21.73
N HIS A 545 -8.72 26.10 -21.11
CA HIS A 545 -7.55 26.56 -20.37
C HIS A 545 -6.49 27.22 -21.26
N LEU A 546 -6.20 26.64 -22.44
CA LEU A 546 -5.28 27.25 -23.40
C LEU A 546 -5.79 28.60 -23.93
N ARG A 547 -7.10 28.70 -24.18
CA ARG A 547 -7.72 29.96 -24.62
C ARG A 547 -7.57 31.04 -23.56
N GLU A 548 -7.83 30.72 -22.30
CA GLU A 548 -7.66 31.65 -21.18
C GLU A 548 -6.19 32.07 -20.99
N LEU A 549 -5.28 31.10 -21.03
CA LEU A 549 -3.84 31.35 -20.92
C LEU A 549 -3.33 32.29 -22.01
N VAL A 550 -3.68 32.05 -23.28
CA VAL A 550 -3.27 32.88 -24.41
C VAL A 550 -3.81 34.31 -24.31
N ARG A 551 -5.07 34.46 -23.88
CA ARG A 551 -5.70 35.79 -23.72
C ARG A 551 -5.07 36.61 -22.60
N THR A 552 -4.70 35.97 -21.50
CA THR A 552 -4.12 36.62 -20.32
C THR A 552 -2.61 36.82 -20.45
N ARG A 553 -1.94 35.95 -21.21
CA ARG A 553 -0.49 35.95 -21.43
C ARG A 553 -0.21 35.81 -22.93
N PRO A 554 -0.47 36.85 -23.74
CA PRO A 554 -0.17 36.81 -25.16
C PRO A 554 1.35 36.64 -25.40
N ARG A 555 1.74 36.08 -26.54
CA ARG A 555 3.15 35.86 -26.87
C ARG A 555 3.91 37.19 -26.91
N SER A 556 3.24 38.24 -27.34
CA SER A 556 3.78 39.61 -27.37
C SER A 556 4.07 40.20 -25.99
N SER A 557 3.51 39.66 -24.90
CA SER A 557 3.77 40.18 -23.54
C SER A 557 5.04 39.63 -22.88
N VAL A 558 5.79 38.75 -23.56
CA VAL A 558 6.99 38.10 -23.01
C VAL A 558 8.13 38.09 -24.01
N ASP A 559 9.35 38.37 -23.53
CA ASP A 559 10.57 38.24 -24.32
C ASP A 559 11.10 36.80 -24.22
N VAL A 560 10.53 35.88 -25.01
CA VAL A 560 10.94 34.47 -24.98
C VAL A 560 12.31 34.29 -25.62
N VAL A 561 13.26 33.75 -24.85
CA VAL A 561 14.60 33.37 -25.31
C VAL A 561 14.58 32.03 -26.04
N ALA A 562 13.90 31.04 -25.45
CA ALA A 562 13.84 29.68 -25.97
C ALA A 562 12.62 28.93 -25.41
N THR A 563 12.09 28.00 -26.21
CA THR A 563 11.12 26.98 -25.79
C THR A 563 11.74 25.60 -25.92
N GLU A 564 11.40 24.70 -25.00
CA GLU A 564 11.97 23.33 -24.92
C GLU A 564 13.51 23.33 -24.98
N ALA A 565 14.13 24.27 -24.27
CA ALA A 565 15.56 24.51 -24.25
C ALA A 565 16.30 23.35 -23.57
N SER A 566 17.02 22.56 -24.37
CA SER A 566 17.83 21.46 -23.87
C SER A 566 19.14 21.98 -23.28
N PHE A 567 19.54 21.45 -22.14
CA PHE A 567 20.83 21.74 -21.51
C PHE A 567 21.47 20.45 -21.00
N GLY A 568 22.77 20.51 -20.78
CA GLY A 568 23.50 19.47 -20.07
C GLY A 568 24.76 20.04 -19.44
N PHE A 569 25.08 19.55 -18.25
CA PHE A 569 26.28 19.93 -17.53
C PHE A 569 26.90 18.70 -16.85
N THR A 570 28.17 18.81 -16.50
CA THR A 570 28.93 17.72 -15.88
C THR A 570 29.16 18.00 -14.40
N MET A 571 28.94 17.00 -13.55
CA MET A 571 29.23 17.02 -12.12
C MET A 571 30.21 15.88 -11.80
N GLY A 572 31.51 16.17 -11.73
CA GLY A 572 32.52 15.12 -11.63
C GLY A 572 32.54 14.23 -12.88
N SER A 573 32.22 12.94 -12.74
CA SER A 573 32.04 12.00 -13.86
C SER A 573 30.59 11.94 -14.38
N LEU A 574 29.63 12.56 -13.68
CA LEU A 574 28.21 12.45 -13.98
C LEU A 574 27.75 13.48 -15.01
N LYS A 575 26.89 13.06 -15.95
CA LYS A 575 26.20 13.96 -16.88
C LYS A 575 24.76 14.21 -16.44
N VAL A 576 24.44 15.46 -16.14
CA VAL A 576 23.05 15.89 -15.87
C VAL A 576 22.49 16.53 -17.13
N VAL A 577 21.26 16.15 -17.49
CA VAL A 577 20.56 16.69 -18.67
C VAL A 577 19.15 17.09 -18.32
N GLY A 578 18.60 18.05 -19.07
CA GLY A 578 17.21 18.42 -18.93
C GLY A 578 16.74 19.28 -20.07
N ARG A 579 15.47 19.65 -19.99
CA ARG A 579 14.78 20.46 -20.99
C ARG A 579 13.88 21.45 -20.27
N ILE A 580 14.15 22.74 -20.44
CA ILE A 580 13.34 23.81 -19.85
C ILE A 580 12.19 24.12 -20.81
N ASP A 581 10.94 24.06 -20.35
CA ASP A 581 9.77 24.29 -21.22
C ASP A 581 9.80 25.69 -21.86
N ARG A 582 10.06 26.73 -21.05
CA ARG A 582 10.21 28.10 -21.56
C ARG A 582 11.21 28.93 -20.74
N LEU A 583 12.05 29.67 -21.44
CA LEU A 583 12.97 30.68 -20.89
C LEU A 583 12.54 32.07 -21.37
N ASP A 584 12.22 32.96 -20.44
CA ASP A 584 11.84 34.35 -20.71
C ASP A 584 12.97 35.28 -20.24
N ARG A 585 13.34 36.28 -21.04
CA ARG A 585 14.33 37.29 -20.68
C ARG A 585 13.67 38.35 -19.80
N VAL A 586 14.33 38.67 -18.69
CA VAL A 586 13.94 39.77 -17.81
C VAL A 586 14.82 40.99 -18.09
N GLN A 587 16.14 40.82 -17.96
CA GLN A 587 17.11 41.90 -18.22
C GLN A 587 18.51 41.33 -18.46
N GLY A 588 19.16 41.70 -19.57
CA GLY A 588 20.52 41.20 -19.85
C GLY A 588 20.53 39.67 -19.89
N ASN A 589 21.35 39.02 -19.04
CA ASN A 589 21.36 37.56 -18.89
C ASN A 589 20.43 37.02 -17.78
N ILE A 590 19.65 37.89 -17.12
CA ILE A 590 18.66 37.48 -16.12
C ILE A 590 17.44 36.93 -16.84
N VAL A 591 17.06 35.71 -16.47
CA VAL A 591 15.95 34.97 -17.07
C VAL A 591 14.96 34.49 -16.03
N ARG A 592 13.73 34.28 -16.49
CA ARG A 592 12.66 33.56 -15.82
C ARG A 592 12.51 32.20 -16.48
N VAL A 593 12.60 31.14 -15.68
CA VAL A 593 12.42 29.75 -16.11
C VAL A 593 10.98 29.37 -15.81
N VAL A 594 10.24 28.93 -16.82
CA VAL A 594 8.84 28.52 -16.68
C VAL A 594 8.72 27.04 -17.03
N ASP A 595 8.07 26.30 -16.15
CA ASP A 595 7.72 24.89 -16.29
C ASP A 595 6.18 24.77 -16.24
N TYR A 596 5.61 24.15 -17.28
CA TYR A 596 4.16 24.02 -17.41
C TYR A 596 3.66 22.80 -16.65
N LYS A 597 2.56 22.95 -15.90
CA LYS A 597 1.89 21.86 -15.19
C LYS A 597 0.44 21.77 -15.62
N THR A 598 0.02 20.58 -16.04
CA THR A 598 -1.36 20.27 -16.48
C THR A 598 -2.19 19.50 -15.45
N GLY A 599 -1.62 19.21 -14.28
CA GLY A 599 -2.30 18.55 -13.15
C GLY A 599 -2.79 19.54 -12.10
N ALA A 600 -2.85 19.09 -10.84
CA ALA A 600 -3.16 19.98 -9.70
C ALA A 600 -2.10 21.10 -9.54
N PRO A 601 -2.52 22.31 -9.12
CA PRO A 601 -1.60 23.41 -8.82
C PRO A 601 -0.56 22.99 -7.78
N LYS A 602 0.68 23.46 -7.96
CA LYS A 602 1.74 23.25 -6.97
C LYS A 602 1.60 24.27 -5.85
N THR A 603 2.03 23.91 -4.64
CA THR A 603 2.14 24.86 -3.52
C THR A 603 3.51 25.53 -3.51
N THR A 604 3.64 26.66 -2.80
CA THR A 604 4.93 27.34 -2.60
C THR A 604 5.99 26.40 -2.03
N LYS A 605 5.62 25.59 -1.02
CA LYS A 605 6.52 24.60 -0.44
C LYS A 605 7.02 23.59 -1.48
N GLN A 606 6.14 23.07 -2.32
CA GLN A 606 6.52 22.14 -3.39
C GLN A 606 7.45 22.80 -4.42
N ALA A 607 7.23 24.07 -4.75
CA ALA A 607 8.11 24.83 -5.63
C ALA A 607 9.48 25.06 -4.98
N ASP A 608 9.55 25.42 -3.71
CA ASP A 608 10.79 25.67 -2.96
C ASP A 608 11.66 24.42 -2.77
N GLU A 609 11.02 23.26 -2.64
CA GLU A 609 11.67 21.95 -2.45
C GLU A 609 11.92 21.19 -3.77
N SER A 610 11.47 21.74 -4.91
CA SER A 610 11.55 21.11 -6.24
C SER A 610 13.00 20.88 -6.70
N LEU A 611 13.35 19.62 -6.94
CA LEU A 611 14.62 19.23 -7.55
C LEU A 611 14.66 19.64 -9.03
N GLN A 612 13.55 19.46 -9.76
CA GLN A 612 13.42 19.85 -11.17
C GLN A 612 13.79 21.32 -11.40
N LEU A 613 13.20 22.25 -10.64
CA LEU A 613 13.49 23.68 -10.76
C LEU A 613 14.93 24.01 -10.34
N SER A 614 15.49 23.28 -9.37
CA SER A 614 16.90 23.44 -8.98
C SER A 614 17.86 23.02 -10.11
N ILE A 615 17.55 21.92 -10.80
CA ILE A 615 18.31 21.47 -11.98
C ILE A 615 18.14 22.46 -13.13
N TYR A 616 16.96 23.03 -13.34
CA TYR A 616 16.78 24.08 -14.35
C TYR A 616 17.58 25.35 -14.04
N ALA A 617 17.67 25.75 -12.78
CA ALA A 617 18.53 26.88 -12.38
C ALA A 617 20.01 26.61 -12.69
N MET A 618 20.50 25.39 -12.41
CA MET A 618 21.87 24.98 -12.76
C MET A 618 22.08 24.90 -14.28
N GLY A 619 21.10 24.37 -15.02
CA GLY A 619 21.13 24.30 -16.48
C GLY A 619 21.12 25.68 -17.13
N ALA A 620 20.32 26.60 -16.63
CA ALA A 620 20.30 27.99 -17.08
C ALA A 620 21.67 28.68 -16.84
N ALA A 621 22.30 28.42 -15.69
CA ALA A 621 23.64 28.92 -15.40
C ALA A 621 24.69 28.40 -16.38
N GLU A 622 24.64 27.11 -16.75
CA GLU A 622 25.51 26.51 -17.78
C GLU A 622 25.30 27.18 -19.16
N MET A 623 24.07 27.59 -19.46
CA MET A 623 23.71 28.35 -20.66
C MET A 623 24.08 29.85 -20.58
N ASN A 624 24.84 30.28 -19.57
CA ASN A 624 25.22 31.66 -19.27
C ASN A 624 24.05 32.59 -18.86
N TYR A 625 22.97 32.03 -18.33
CA TYR A 625 21.83 32.78 -17.80
C TYR A 625 21.74 32.75 -16.28
N ASN A 626 21.23 33.82 -15.69
CA ASN A 626 20.93 33.92 -14.26
C ASN A 626 19.42 33.74 -14.03
N ALA A 627 19.00 32.54 -13.63
CA ALA A 627 17.62 32.22 -13.32
C ALA A 627 17.21 32.80 -11.95
N ARG A 628 16.68 34.03 -11.94
CA ARG A 628 16.20 34.70 -10.71
C ARG A 628 14.80 34.24 -10.31
N GLU A 629 13.98 33.91 -11.29
CA GLU A 629 12.61 33.43 -11.10
C GLU A 629 12.47 32.05 -11.73
N LEU A 630 12.04 31.08 -10.92
CA LEU A 630 11.70 29.73 -11.32
C LEU A 630 10.21 29.56 -11.07
N VAL A 631 9.47 29.12 -12.09
CA VAL A 631 8.02 29.21 -12.08
C VAL A 631 7.40 27.88 -12.44
N PHE A 632 6.51 27.39 -11.58
CA PHE A 632 5.49 26.43 -12.00
C PHE A 632 4.27 27.22 -12.45
N LEU A 633 3.90 27.07 -13.72
CA LEU A 633 2.68 27.63 -14.28
C LEU A 633 1.65 26.52 -14.46
N ASN A 634 0.59 26.55 -13.65
CA ASN A 634 -0.52 25.64 -13.82
C ASN A 634 -1.38 26.10 -15.00
N VAL A 635 -1.46 25.29 -16.06
CA VAL A 635 -2.23 25.63 -17.26
C VAL A 635 -3.73 25.62 -16.97
N ASN A 636 -4.21 24.73 -16.08
CA ASN A 636 -5.64 24.58 -15.82
C ASN A 636 -6.25 25.77 -15.07
N GLY A 637 -5.50 26.36 -14.13
CA GLY A 637 -5.95 27.53 -13.35
C GLY A 637 -5.33 28.85 -13.78
N ASN A 638 -4.36 28.84 -14.71
CA ASN A 638 -3.48 29.98 -15.02
C ASN A 638 -2.75 30.57 -13.79
N GLU A 639 -2.56 29.73 -12.77
CA GLU A 639 -1.93 30.08 -11.50
C GLU A 639 -0.42 29.88 -11.60
N GLU A 640 0.34 30.85 -11.09
CA GLU A 640 1.80 30.73 -11.01
C GLU A 640 2.30 30.65 -9.58
N VAL A 641 3.29 29.79 -9.38
CA VAL A 641 4.09 29.78 -8.16
C VAL A 641 5.52 30.10 -8.54
N VAL A 642 5.98 31.25 -8.07
CA VAL A 642 7.33 31.78 -8.31
C VAL A 642 8.22 31.47 -7.11
N THR A 643 9.41 30.97 -7.37
CA THR A 643 10.44 30.69 -6.36
C THR A 643 11.82 31.06 -6.89
N GLY A 644 12.81 31.13 -6.00
CA GLY A 644 14.22 31.33 -6.34
C GLY A 644 15.09 30.21 -5.75
N ARG A 645 16.41 30.28 -5.95
CA ARG A 645 17.35 29.32 -5.34
C ARG A 645 18.48 30.03 -4.63
N SER A 646 18.60 29.77 -3.33
CA SER A 646 19.80 30.08 -2.56
C SER A 646 20.94 29.10 -2.89
N PRO A 647 22.21 29.48 -2.65
CA PRO A 647 23.35 28.56 -2.79
C PRO A 647 23.14 27.26 -2.00
N SER A 648 22.58 27.34 -0.79
CA SER A 648 22.30 26.16 0.04
C SER A 648 21.27 25.20 -0.57
N GLN A 649 20.27 25.72 -1.30
CA GLN A 649 19.27 24.89 -1.98
C GLN A 649 19.86 24.19 -3.20
N LEU A 650 20.69 24.89 -3.97
CA LEU A 650 21.42 24.29 -5.08
C LEU A 650 22.37 23.20 -4.59
N GLU A 651 23.05 23.42 -3.47
CA GLU A 651 23.93 22.42 -2.87
C GLU A 651 23.18 21.17 -2.42
N ARG A 652 22.03 21.32 -1.76
CA ARG A 652 21.17 20.17 -1.43
C ARG A 652 20.69 19.41 -2.68
N ALA A 653 20.41 20.12 -3.76
CA ALA A 653 20.05 19.49 -5.03
C ALA A 653 21.24 18.71 -5.62
N ARG A 654 22.45 19.25 -5.55
CA ARG A 654 23.69 18.56 -5.97
C ARG A 654 23.91 17.27 -5.18
N MET A 655 23.81 17.33 -3.85
CA MET A 655 23.95 16.15 -2.99
C MET A 655 22.95 15.05 -3.36
N LYS A 656 21.67 15.40 -3.59
CA LYS A 656 20.66 14.41 -4.02
C LYS A 656 21.00 13.76 -5.36
N ILE A 657 21.53 14.53 -6.30
CA ILE A 657 21.95 14.03 -7.62
C ILE A 657 23.14 13.07 -7.46
N GLU A 658 24.11 13.43 -6.61
CA GLU A 658 25.30 12.62 -6.31
C GLU A 658 24.93 11.32 -5.58
N ASP A 659 24.06 11.37 -4.58
CA ASP A 659 23.58 10.19 -3.86
C ASP A 659 22.89 9.19 -4.80
N ALA A 660 22.02 9.69 -5.69
CA ALA A 660 21.36 8.86 -6.68
C ALA A 660 22.37 8.26 -7.67
N ALA A 661 23.32 9.06 -8.17
CA ALA A 661 24.36 8.59 -9.08
C ALA A 661 25.27 7.53 -8.43
N ALA A 662 25.64 7.72 -7.16
CA ALA A 662 26.48 6.79 -6.41
C ALA A 662 25.78 5.43 -6.24
N GLY A 663 24.51 5.41 -5.84
CA GLY A 663 23.74 4.18 -5.72
C GLY A 663 23.51 3.47 -7.06
N ILE A 664 23.24 4.23 -8.14
CA ILE A 664 23.14 3.69 -9.50
C ILE A 664 24.46 3.03 -9.93
N ALA A 665 25.60 3.70 -9.70
CA ALA A 665 26.92 3.17 -10.03
C ALA A 665 27.27 1.92 -9.19
N ALA A 666 26.83 1.89 -7.93
CA ALA A 666 26.94 0.72 -7.05
C ALA A 666 25.96 -0.42 -7.40
N ARG A 667 25.07 -0.21 -8.38
CA ARG A 667 24.02 -1.14 -8.81
C ARG A 667 23.00 -1.48 -7.71
N GLU A 668 22.73 -0.52 -6.83
CA GLU A 668 21.76 -0.65 -5.76
C GLU A 668 20.35 -0.39 -6.32
N PHE A 669 19.65 -1.45 -6.72
CA PHE A 669 18.31 -1.36 -7.31
C PHE A 669 17.24 -2.09 -6.49
N ASP A 670 17.46 -2.18 -5.19
CA ASP A 670 16.50 -2.83 -4.30
C ASP A 670 15.17 -2.08 -4.28
N PRO A 671 14.04 -2.79 -4.19
CA PRO A 671 12.75 -2.17 -4.03
C PRO A 671 12.70 -1.37 -2.73
N HIS A 672 12.06 -0.20 -2.77
CA HIS A 672 11.82 0.63 -1.59
C HIS A 672 10.32 0.77 -1.34
N PRO A 673 9.62 -0.22 -0.75
CA PRO A 673 8.17 -0.14 -0.59
C PRO A 673 7.74 1.05 0.26
N GLY A 674 6.75 1.80 -0.24
CA GLY A 674 6.20 2.96 0.45
C GLY A 674 4.81 3.32 -0.05
N ILE A 675 4.31 4.49 0.36
CA ILE A 675 2.98 4.96 -0.08
C ILE A 675 2.88 5.08 -1.61
N HIS A 676 4.00 5.37 -2.26
CA HIS A 676 4.10 5.50 -3.71
C HIS A 676 3.81 4.21 -4.47
N CYS A 677 3.91 3.04 -3.84
CA CYS A 677 3.59 1.76 -4.48
C CYS A 677 2.11 1.68 -4.91
N ARG A 678 1.22 2.47 -4.29
CA ARG A 678 -0.22 2.49 -4.63
C ARG A 678 -0.53 3.06 -6.02
N TRP A 679 0.39 3.84 -6.57
CA TRP A 679 0.25 4.48 -7.89
C TRP A 679 1.48 4.20 -8.76
N CYS A 680 2.26 3.18 -8.41
CA CYS A 680 3.40 2.76 -9.22
C CYS A 680 2.91 1.87 -10.36
N GLU A 681 3.25 2.22 -11.61
CA GLU A 681 2.89 1.44 -12.81
C GLU A 681 3.43 0.00 -12.76
N PHE A 682 4.56 -0.23 -12.09
CA PHE A 682 5.15 -1.55 -11.92
C PHE A 682 4.61 -2.32 -10.71
N GLN A 683 3.58 -1.81 -10.00
CA GLN A 683 3.11 -2.43 -8.77
C GLN A 683 2.75 -3.90 -8.96
N LYS A 684 2.03 -4.25 -10.05
CA LYS A 684 1.61 -5.64 -10.32
C LYS A 684 2.76 -6.53 -10.82
N LEU A 685 3.92 -5.96 -11.17
CA LEU A 685 5.13 -6.70 -11.58
C LEU A 685 6.18 -6.79 -10.45
N CYS A 686 6.15 -5.87 -9.49
CA CYS A 686 7.16 -5.76 -8.44
C CYS A 686 7.07 -6.93 -7.44
N PRO A 687 8.17 -7.66 -7.18
CA PRO A 687 8.17 -8.77 -6.22
C PRO A 687 7.95 -8.30 -4.77
N ALA A 688 8.34 -7.07 -4.42
CA ALA A 688 8.15 -6.54 -3.07
C ALA A 688 6.70 -6.17 -2.73
N THR A 689 5.80 -6.17 -3.72
CA THR A 689 4.36 -5.98 -3.51
C THR A 689 3.60 -7.29 -3.58
N GLU A 690 4.27 -8.42 -3.85
CA GLU A 690 3.66 -9.74 -3.87
C GLU A 690 3.44 -10.23 -2.44
N GLN A 691 2.21 -10.60 -2.12
CA GLN A 691 1.87 -11.18 -0.84
C GLN A 691 2.20 -12.67 -0.87
N ARG A 692 3.11 -13.08 0.01
CA ARG A 692 3.48 -14.50 0.15
C ARG A 692 2.49 -15.21 1.05
N VAL A 693 2.08 -16.40 0.62
CA VAL A 693 1.20 -17.29 1.36
C VAL A 693 2.04 -18.48 1.80
N LEU A 694 2.23 -18.61 3.10
CA LEU A 694 2.94 -19.72 3.72
C LEU A 694 1.88 -20.54 4.48
N ILE A 695 1.69 -21.80 4.11
CA ILE A 695 0.66 -22.67 4.69
C ILE A 695 1.32 -23.97 5.15
N PRO A 696 1.65 -24.08 6.45
CA PRO A 696 2.27 -25.29 6.99
C PRO A 696 1.24 -26.36 7.42
N ILE A 697 -0.06 -26.15 7.19
CA ILE A 697 -1.12 -27.07 7.62
C ILE A 697 -1.86 -27.56 6.38
N GLU A 698 -2.16 -28.86 6.35
CA GLU A 698 -3.14 -29.41 5.41
C GLU A 698 -4.50 -28.76 5.64
N VAL A 699 -4.87 -27.85 4.74
CA VAL A 699 -6.20 -27.21 4.74
C VAL A 699 -7.24 -28.14 4.12
N ASN A 700 -6.81 -29.03 3.23
CA ASN A 700 -7.69 -29.95 2.50
C ASN A 700 -7.62 -31.36 3.10
N ALA A 701 -8.79 -31.98 3.21
CA ALA A 701 -8.96 -33.43 3.27
C ALA A 701 -9.67 -33.86 1.99
#